data_AF-A0A261AJ65-F1
#
_entry.id   AF-A0A261AJ65-F1
#
_cell.length_a   1.000
_cell.length_b   1.000
_cell.length_c   1.000
_cell.angle_alpha   90.00
_cell.angle_beta   90.00
_cell.angle_gamma   90.00
#
_symmetry.space_group_name_H-M   'P 1'
#
loop_
_entity.id
_entity.type
_entity.pdbx_description
1 polymer ?
#
loop_
_entity_poly.entity_id
_entity_poly.type
_entity_poly.pdbx_seq_one_letter_code
_entity_poly.pdbx_strand_id
1 'polypeptide(L)'
;MTFSSKQITQSANYSDKIARRPEHQRPLLASQMANRRQPVPHRAQQRVYRQSQIRYAPGAGGESEISCCVKYSVFSFNVIFFLLGFGLLLFGVWAQIEKNTFVNMLSKASKLYLDPTWPLLIVGFLTFIIGFSGCVGSLRENTSFLTFYSTLLGLLLIAELSAGVFAYACRDQLDNYIRNLLNDVVVGYRDDPDLQLLIDSMQETWMCCGINGADDWDRNTYFSIEAREVASPEAGGVPFSCCVNSSKLEFKNYFCGHGVRIKPESHMTAHLAAQRVMAHTASIYTEGCLPKLQLWLNNNMLLVAVSMVIIAIIQESFIKYVQSERPYKLAAAFFFVILVFFIGIPMWYLTTSTYRAPFPTFPSNRSITVSTRINFAITSDLLVEDVEKLMKELETNMTTKEVVSPLEFQWSTKYLGVRNFEQLEQDHSVDVEEDKEFFEVFVALVPEKLGIGKWNFIQWPVKTEEKQKASSRVTELVSETLIDIPHLNSIVRRDLRQKMQPWQIAALPLSHQKRLVWDSAPLATSYHIQVIHLHENTEISKEPLKLQEITTKALRKFAEKVKGVTRVEVSSEHLWDFEPTMQFLAKDVQERWTLTHEAMEELIKKVDSQMQTSLEQETVLRFVILETTEPVVVLDETGEDIHGVAVASWGAVLTRNEATESKAIAAIRIQMGMDAELSIGWHRPPVAVCQWEIARARLRASVDNAMRAASAIRALDQLAQKISNIAINNDVADRATRAVRILDDVVRPGRVLNFERLLEARRLADSANNDHSLLAMLKDYVLQFQKAASSYAIEMKKINNFA
;
A
#
# COMPACT_ATOMS: atom_id res chain seq x y z
N MET A 1 44.59 -8.52 45.30
CA MET A 1 45.62 -7.63 45.88
C MET A 1 45.17 -6.18 45.66
N THR A 2 45.60 -5.24 46.53
CA THR A 2 45.47 -3.76 46.37
C THR A 2 44.13 -3.27 45.79
N PHE A 3 43.10 -3.06 46.62
CA PHE A 3 42.79 -1.78 47.30
C PHE A 3 42.61 -0.58 46.33
N SER A 4 41.59 0.28 46.38
CA SER A 4 40.38 0.54 47.19
C SER A 4 40.33 2.05 47.47
N SER A 5 39.14 2.62 47.40
CA SER A 5 38.81 4.04 47.56
C SER A 5 39.25 4.70 48.88
N LYS A 6 39.35 6.06 48.86
CA LYS A 6 38.87 7.07 49.83
C LYS A 6 39.65 8.41 49.68
N GLN A 7 39.19 9.61 50.08
CA GLN A 7 37.87 10.26 50.27
C GLN A 7 38.14 11.75 50.66
N ILE A 8 37.13 12.65 50.58
CA ILE A 8 36.92 13.85 51.46
C ILE A 8 38.03 14.94 51.50
N THR A 9 37.86 16.15 50.91
CA THR A 9 37.09 17.39 51.29
C THR A 9 37.64 18.28 52.42
N GLN A 10 37.34 19.59 52.29
CA GLN A 10 37.60 20.74 53.20
C GLN A 10 39.07 21.23 53.24
N SER A 11 39.46 22.51 53.09
CA SER A 11 38.88 23.88 53.17
C SER A 11 39.24 24.65 54.44
N ALA A 12 40.11 25.66 54.32
CA ALA A 12 40.29 26.74 55.28
C ALA A 12 40.85 28.01 54.61
N ASN A 13 40.18 29.15 54.81
CA ASN A 13 40.73 30.49 54.59
C ASN A 13 41.06 31.07 55.97
N TYR A 14 42.18 31.79 56.12
CA TYR A 14 42.26 32.85 57.12
C TYR A 14 43.24 33.97 56.72
N SER A 15 42.99 35.15 57.28
CA SER A 15 43.73 36.41 57.14
C SER A 15 45.00 36.40 58.05
N ASP A 16 45.79 37.47 58.27
CA ASP A 16 45.58 38.89 58.01
C ASP A 16 46.90 39.69 57.88
N LYS A 17 46.76 41.01 57.71
CA LYS A 17 47.82 42.02 57.58
C LYS A 17 48.48 42.36 58.91
N ILE A 18 49.69 42.92 58.86
CA ILE A 18 50.04 44.30 59.31
C ILE A 18 51.55 44.55 59.05
N ALA A 19 51.98 45.82 58.99
CA ALA A 19 53.34 46.22 58.60
C ALA A 19 53.92 47.30 59.52
N ARG A 20 55.27 47.44 59.57
CA ARG A 20 56.04 48.71 59.65
C ARG A 20 57.58 48.52 59.60
N ARG A 21 58.28 49.63 59.28
CA ARG A 21 59.74 49.94 59.37
C ARG A 21 60.15 50.31 60.83
N PRO A 22 61.41 50.69 61.22
CA PRO A 22 62.61 51.16 60.45
C PRO A 22 63.98 50.59 60.99
N GLU A 23 65.20 51.13 60.87
CA GLU A 23 65.86 52.24 60.11
C GLU A 23 67.41 52.00 60.03
N HIS A 24 68.14 52.84 59.24
CA HIS A 24 69.58 53.21 59.42
C HIS A 24 70.67 52.11 59.21
N GLN A 25 71.99 52.39 59.01
CA GLN A 25 72.81 53.63 59.14
C GLN A 25 74.02 53.65 58.15
N ARG A 26 74.83 54.74 58.10
CA ARG A 26 76.14 54.89 57.39
C ARG A 26 77.23 55.38 58.37
N PRO A 27 78.55 55.33 58.02
CA PRO A 27 79.30 56.61 57.82
C PRO A 27 80.56 56.63 56.89
N LEU A 28 80.76 57.76 56.17
CA LEU A 28 82.05 58.49 55.85
C LEU A 28 83.15 57.78 54.99
N LEU A 29 84.09 58.40 54.22
CA LEU A 29 84.47 59.79 53.74
C LEU A 29 85.34 59.60 52.43
N ALA A 30 86.04 60.51 51.69
CA ALA A 30 86.49 61.93 51.79
C ALA A 30 86.66 62.64 50.40
N SER A 31 87.66 63.55 50.26
CA SER A 31 88.31 64.22 49.09
C SER A 31 87.86 63.86 47.65
N GLN A 32 87.43 64.76 46.74
CA GLN A 32 87.87 66.13 46.31
C GLN A 32 89.25 66.13 45.63
N MET A 33 89.50 66.80 44.48
CA MET A 33 89.06 68.11 43.93
C MET A 33 88.84 68.05 42.38
N ALA A 34 88.25 69.01 41.64
CA ALA A 34 87.29 70.10 41.89
C ALA A 34 86.76 70.70 40.54
N ASN A 35 85.60 71.40 40.57
CA ASN A 35 85.18 72.58 39.75
C ASN A 35 85.42 72.64 38.20
N ARG A 36 84.53 73.20 37.35
CA ARG A 36 83.19 73.83 37.52
C ARG A 36 82.56 74.11 36.13
N ARG A 37 81.25 73.87 35.95
CA ARG A 37 80.27 74.74 35.23
C ARG A 37 78.92 74.02 35.01
N GLN A 38 77.85 74.59 35.59
CA GLN A 38 76.47 74.54 35.09
C GLN A 38 76.00 76.02 35.00
N PRO A 39 74.95 76.36 34.21
CA PRO A 39 73.60 76.35 34.79
C PRO A 39 72.43 76.01 33.83
N VAL A 40 71.39 75.39 34.41
CA VAL A 40 69.94 75.59 34.12
C VAL A 40 69.36 75.03 32.79
N PRO A 41 68.06 74.62 32.73
CA PRO A 41 67.57 73.64 31.73
C PRO A 41 66.47 74.15 30.76
N HIS A 42 66.25 73.40 29.66
CA HIS A 42 65.07 73.57 28.78
C HIS A 42 64.23 72.29 28.66
N ARG A 43 63.05 72.27 29.29
CA ARG A 43 61.94 71.37 28.94
C ARG A 43 61.14 71.98 27.76
N ALA A 44 61.64 71.87 26.52
CA ALA A 44 60.95 72.47 25.37
C ALA A 44 61.15 71.82 23.97
N GLN A 45 61.71 70.61 23.84
CA GLN A 45 62.13 70.10 22.51
C GLN A 45 61.99 68.59 22.22
N GLN A 46 61.15 67.86 22.98
CA GLN A 46 60.84 66.44 22.71
C GLN A 46 59.39 66.18 22.22
N ARG A 47 58.73 67.23 21.73
CA ARG A 47 57.59 67.14 20.79
C ARG A 47 57.94 68.00 19.58
N VAL A 48 57.51 67.59 18.39
CA VAL A 48 57.86 68.21 17.09
C VAL A 48 59.34 68.06 16.67
N TYR A 49 59.77 66.81 16.49
CA TYR A 49 60.76 66.47 15.45
C TYR A 49 60.46 65.10 14.80
N ARG A 50 59.17 64.83 14.56
CA ARG A 50 58.66 63.60 13.92
C ARG A 50 58.16 63.88 12.49
N GLN A 51 58.90 64.65 11.71
CA GLN A 51 58.75 64.75 10.25
C GLN A 51 59.86 65.66 9.66
N SER A 52 60.80 65.09 8.91
CA SER A 52 61.22 65.53 7.57
C SER A 52 62.59 64.95 7.18
N GLN A 53 62.72 64.63 5.88
CA GLN A 53 63.93 64.31 5.10
C GLN A 53 64.71 63.01 5.47
N ILE A 54 64.91 61.96 4.66
CA ILE A 54 64.76 61.60 3.21
C ILE A 54 66.11 61.48 2.45
N ARG A 55 66.38 60.25 1.93
CA ARG A 55 67.41 59.77 0.97
C ARG A 55 68.71 59.19 1.54
N TYR A 56 69.32 58.16 0.94
CA TYR A 56 68.88 57.25 -0.14
C TYR A 56 69.53 55.86 0.04
N ALA A 57 68.76 54.80 -0.17
CA ALA A 57 69.26 53.46 -0.53
C ALA A 57 68.19 52.79 -1.44
N PRO A 58 68.55 51.89 -2.38
CA PRO A 58 67.61 51.44 -3.42
C PRO A 58 66.52 50.52 -2.87
N GLY A 59 65.30 50.66 -3.39
CA GLY A 59 64.19 49.78 -3.04
C GLY A 59 64.28 48.44 -3.76
N ALA A 60 64.45 47.35 -3.01
CA ALA A 60 63.87 46.08 -3.39
C ALA A 60 62.35 46.17 -3.19
N GLY A 61 61.56 45.57 -4.09
CA GLY A 61 60.10 45.64 -4.03
C GLY A 61 59.56 44.95 -2.77
N GLY A 62 58.47 45.48 -2.22
CA GLY A 62 57.62 44.71 -1.33
C GLY A 62 56.85 43.69 -2.18
N GLU A 63 57.43 42.49 -2.34
CA GLU A 63 56.75 41.39 -3.03
C GLU A 63 55.48 41.01 -2.25
N SER A 64 54.34 41.02 -2.94
CA SER A 64 53.10 40.49 -2.39
C SER A 64 53.21 38.97 -2.25
N GLU A 65 52.71 38.42 -1.14
CA GLU A 65 52.77 36.97 -0.83
C GLU A 65 51.81 36.11 -1.69
N ILE A 66 51.63 36.48 -2.96
CA ILE A 66 50.72 35.86 -3.92
C ILE A 66 51.55 35.36 -5.11
N SER A 67 51.58 34.04 -5.31
CA SER A 67 52.34 33.44 -6.41
C SER A 67 51.90 34.01 -7.77
N CYS A 68 52.87 34.56 -8.50
CA CYS A 68 52.72 35.15 -9.83
C CYS A 68 51.95 34.22 -10.80
N CYS A 69 52.18 32.90 -10.71
CA CYS A 69 51.49 31.89 -11.51
C CYS A 69 49.97 31.90 -11.26
N VAL A 70 49.54 32.08 -10.02
CA VAL A 70 48.11 32.10 -9.66
C VAL A 70 47.46 33.37 -10.18
N LYS A 71 48.10 34.54 -10.03
CA LYS A 71 47.61 35.82 -10.56
C LYS A 71 47.33 35.76 -12.06
N TYR A 72 48.28 35.25 -12.85
CA TYR A 72 48.09 35.10 -14.30
C TYR A 72 47.13 33.98 -14.69
N SER A 73 47.02 32.90 -13.90
CA SER A 73 46.00 31.86 -14.13
C SER A 73 44.59 32.40 -13.91
N VAL A 74 44.35 33.10 -12.80
CA VAL A 74 43.06 33.75 -12.50
C VAL A 74 42.68 34.75 -13.59
N PHE A 75 43.64 35.55 -14.07
CA PHE A 75 43.42 36.44 -15.21
C PHE A 75 43.02 35.67 -16.48
N SER A 76 43.79 34.64 -16.85
CA SER A 76 43.58 33.89 -18.09
C SER A 76 42.21 33.19 -18.15
N PHE A 77 41.77 32.56 -17.06
CA PHE A 77 40.44 31.95 -17.00
C PHE A 77 39.31 33.00 -17.09
N ASN A 78 39.45 34.16 -16.42
CA ASN A 78 38.44 35.22 -16.49
C ASN A 78 38.37 35.88 -17.88
N VAL A 79 39.47 35.94 -18.65
CA VAL A 79 39.44 36.40 -20.05
C VAL A 79 38.61 35.46 -20.93
N ILE A 80 38.73 34.14 -20.72
CA ILE A 80 37.92 33.15 -21.45
C ILE A 80 36.42 33.35 -21.14
N PHE A 81 36.04 33.46 -19.85
CA PHE A 81 34.65 33.72 -19.48
C PHE A 81 34.13 35.08 -19.99
N PHE A 82 34.95 36.13 -19.97
CA PHE A 82 34.61 37.44 -20.52
C PHE A 82 34.28 37.36 -22.02
N LEU A 83 35.13 36.68 -22.82
CA LEU A 83 34.93 36.51 -24.25
C LEU A 83 33.72 35.60 -24.56
N LEU A 84 33.51 34.53 -23.79
CA LEU A 84 32.33 33.68 -23.93
C LEU A 84 31.03 34.43 -23.61
N GLY A 85 30.98 35.16 -22.48
CA GLY A 85 29.83 35.97 -22.11
C GLY A 85 29.51 37.06 -23.16
N PHE A 86 30.54 37.70 -23.71
CA PHE A 86 30.40 38.65 -24.82
C PHE A 86 29.88 37.99 -26.10
N GLY A 87 30.36 36.79 -26.44
CA GLY A 87 29.86 36.00 -27.58
C GLY A 87 28.39 35.59 -27.44
N LEU A 88 27.99 35.11 -26.26
CA LEU A 88 26.60 34.76 -25.94
C LEU A 88 25.68 36.00 -26.01
N LEU A 89 26.15 37.16 -25.54
CA LEU A 89 25.44 38.44 -25.69
C LEU A 89 25.26 38.84 -27.16
N LEU A 90 26.33 38.80 -27.96
CA LEU A 90 26.24 39.16 -29.39
C LEU A 90 25.29 38.21 -30.14
N PHE A 91 25.37 36.90 -29.90
CA PHE A 91 24.49 35.92 -30.54
C PHE A 91 23.04 36.07 -30.07
N GLY A 92 22.79 36.29 -28.77
CA GLY A 92 21.46 36.51 -28.23
C GLY A 92 20.81 37.81 -28.71
N VAL A 93 21.58 38.90 -28.81
CA VAL A 93 21.07 40.18 -29.36
C VAL A 93 20.78 40.03 -30.86
N TRP A 94 21.65 39.35 -31.62
CA TRP A 94 21.41 39.08 -33.04
C TRP A 94 20.14 38.23 -33.26
N ALA A 95 19.99 37.13 -32.53
CA ALA A 95 18.78 36.29 -32.59
C ALA A 95 17.51 37.08 -32.18
N GLN A 96 17.59 37.93 -31.16
CA GLN A 96 16.46 38.75 -30.74
C GLN A 96 16.09 39.82 -31.77
N ILE A 97 17.04 40.33 -32.56
CA ILE A 97 16.79 41.25 -33.67
C ILE A 97 16.10 40.52 -34.82
N GLU A 98 16.58 39.35 -35.22
CA GLU A 98 16.01 38.57 -36.33
C GLU A 98 14.55 38.15 -36.06
N LYS A 99 14.22 37.82 -34.80
CA LYS A 99 12.85 37.49 -34.36
C LYS A 99 11.87 38.68 -34.32
N ASN A 100 12.36 39.93 -34.35
CA ASN A 100 11.60 41.09 -33.85
C ASN A 100 10.70 41.77 -34.90
N THR A 101 9.63 41.09 -35.32
CA THR A 101 8.41 41.80 -35.74
C THR A 101 7.69 42.30 -34.49
N PHE A 102 7.80 43.60 -34.22
CA PHE A 102 7.42 44.28 -32.97
C PHE A 102 5.99 43.99 -32.45
N VAL A 103 5.08 43.55 -33.33
CA VAL A 103 3.69 43.18 -33.03
C VAL A 103 3.58 41.95 -32.11
N ASN A 104 4.47 40.96 -32.26
CA ASN A 104 4.40 39.70 -31.49
C ASN A 104 4.86 39.83 -30.03
N MET A 105 5.60 40.90 -29.69
CA MET A 105 6.16 41.09 -28.34
C MET A 105 5.07 41.36 -27.28
N LEU A 106 3.96 41.97 -27.67
CA LEU A 106 2.89 42.38 -26.75
C LEU A 106 1.88 41.25 -26.47
N SER A 107 1.74 40.27 -27.35
CA SER A 107 0.74 39.19 -27.27
C SER A 107 1.26 37.93 -26.57
N LYS A 108 2.55 37.58 -26.71
CA LYS A 108 3.19 36.39 -26.11
C LYS A 108 3.83 36.64 -24.72
N ALA A 109 3.50 37.72 -24.02
CA ALA A 109 4.13 38.11 -22.74
C ALA A 109 4.06 37.05 -21.61
N SER A 110 3.10 36.12 -21.66
CA SER A 110 2.98 34.99 -20.72
C SER A 110 3.89 33.80 -21.04
N LYS A 111 4.52 33.74 -22.23
CA LYS A 111 5.37 32.62 -22.69
C LYS A 111 6.87 32.99 -22.79
N LEU A 112 7.30 34.11 -22.21
CA LEU A 112 8.68 34.64 -22.31
C LEU A 112 9.79 33.66 -21.88
N TYR A 113 9.48 32.68 -21.00
CA TYR A 113 10.46 31.69 -20.53
C TYR A 113 10.67 30.51 -21.50
N LEU A 114 9.82 30.35 -22.52
CA LEU A 114 9.91 29.27 -23.52
C LEU A 114 10.73 29.66 -24.76
N ASP A 115 11.05 30.94 -24.96
CA ASP A 115 11.98 31.37 -26.02
C ASP A 115 13.43 31.23 -25.52
N PRO A 116 14.27 30.38 -26.14
CA PRO A 116 15.66 30.15 -25.71
C PRO A 116 16.55 31.42 -25.79
N THR A 117 16.10 32.47 -26.49
CA THR A 117 16.83 33.74 -26.62
C THR A 117 16.95 34.50 -25.30
N TRP A 118 15.94 34.43 -24.41
CA TRP A 118 15.95 35.16 -23.14
C TRP A 118 16.94 34.56 -22.11
N PRO A 119 16.95 33.23 -21.83
CA PRO A 119 17.96 32.61 -20.99
C PRO A 119 19.39 32.86 -21.49
N LEU A 120 19.60 32.78 -22.81
CA LEU A 120 20.89 33.04 -23.47
C LEU A 120 21.43 34.45 -23.15
N LEU A 121 20.58 35.48 -23.28
CA LEU A 121 20.92 36.87 -22.96
C LEU A 121 21.25 37.05 -21.46
N ILE A 122 20.43 36.48 -20.57
CA ILE A 122 20.60 36.62 -19.11
C ILE A 122 21.90 35.95 -18.64
N VAL A 123 22.18 34.73 -19.10
CA VAL A 123 23.42 34.00 -18.77
C VAL A 123 24.63 34.73 -19.36
N GLY A 124 24.58 35.12 -20.64
CA GLY A 124 25.67 35.87 -21.29
C GLY A 124 26.03 37.15 -20.55
N PHE A 125 25.03 37.93 -20.11
CA PHE A 125 25.22 39.15 -19.33
C PHE A 125 25.90 38.90 -17.99
N LEU A 126 25.46 37.88 -17.26
CA LEU A 126 26.01 37.52 -15.95
C LEU A 126 27.47 37.05 -16.07
N THR A 127 27.75 36.14 -17.02
CA THR A 127 29.12 35.66 -17.30
C THR A 127 30.04 36.80 -17.76
N PHE A 128 29.54 37.73 -18.58
CA PHE A 128 30.29 38.92 -19.02
C PHE A 128 30.71 39.81 -17.85
N ILE A 129 29.80 40.14 -16.92
CA ILE A 129 30.10 40.97 -15.75
C ILE A 129 31.10 40.29 -14.81
N ILE A 130 30.97 38.98 -14.59
CA ILE A 130 31.89 38.19 -13.75
C ILE A 130 33.28 38.14 -14.39
N GLY A 131 33.38 37.80 -15.67
CA GLY A 131 34.65 37.79 -16.39
C GLY A 131 35.32 39.17 -16.43
N PHE A 132 34.56 40.24 -16.69
CA PHE A 132 35.07 41.62 -16.70
C PHE A 132 35.61 42.04 -15.33
N SER A 133 34.84 41.82 -14.25
CA SER A 133 35.27 42.20 -12.90
C SER A 133 36.46 41.38 -12.41
N GLY A 134 36.53 40.09 -12.74
CA GLY A 134 37.70 39.23 -12.49
C GLY A 134 38.95 39.70 -13.25
N CYS A 135 38.82 40.06 -14.53
CA CYS A 135 39.92 40.60 -15.32
C CYS A 135 40.44 41.94 -14.77
N VAL A 136 39.55 42.90 -14.51
CA VAL A 136 39.94 44.24 -14.04
C VAL A 136 40.48 44.20 -12.61
N GLY A 137 39.88 43.39 -11.73
CA GLY A 137 40.33 43.18 -10.36
C GLY A 137 41.72 42.54 -10.27
N SER A 138 41.99 41.51 -11.08
CA SER A 138 43.29 40.82 -11.10
C SER A 138 44.42 41.63 -11.77
N LEU A 139 44.13 42.38 -12.84
CA LEU A 139 45.14 43.21 -13.52
C LEU A 139 45.49 44.49 -12.74
N ARG A 140 44.48 45.22 -12.24
CA ARG A 140 44.68 46.54 -11.58
C ARG A 140 44.87 46.46 -10.07
N GLU A 141 44.83 45.25 -9.49
CA GLU A 141 44.88 45.00 -8.04
C GLU A 141 43.84 45.83 -7.26
N ASN A 142 42.71 46.13 -7.91
CA ASN A 142 41.69 47.02 -7.36
C ASN A 142 40.76 46.21 -6.43
N THR A 143 40.96 46.40 -5.12
CA THR A 143 40.22 45.74 -4.04
C THR A 143 38.69 45.84 -4.21
N SER A 144 38.16 46.94 -4.76
CA SER A 144 36.72 47.11 -4.97
C SER A 144 36.18 46.17 -6.06
N PHE A 145 36.86 46.08 -7.21
CA PHE A 145 36.50 45.14 -8.27
C PHE A 145 36.70 43.68 -7.84
N LEU A 146 37.77 43.40 -7.11
CA LEU A 146 38.07 42.05 -6.60
C LEU A 146 37.04 41.61 -5.54
N THR A 147 36.60 42.53 -4.67
CA THR A 147 35.50 42.31 -3.72
C THR A 147 34.22 41.99 -4.47
N PHE A 148 33.82 42.84 -5.43
CA PHE A 148 32.59 42.65 -6.22
C PHE A 148 32.59 41.29 -6.95
N TYR A 149 33.70 40.93 -7.60
CA TYR A 149 33.90 39.62 -8.22
C TYR A 149 33.70 38.46 -7.22
N SER A 150 34.34 38.52 -6.06
CA SER A 150 34.21 37.48 -5.02
C SER A 150 32.80 37.41 -4.42
N THR A 151 32.08 38.53 -4.34
CA THR A 151 30.68 38.57 -3.89
C THR A 151 29.74 37.93 -4.92
N LEU A 152 29.93 38.18 -6.21
CA LEU A 152 29.15 37.51 -7.27
C LEU A 152 29.40 35.99 -7.28
N LEU A 153 30.66 35.54 -7.16
CA LEU A 153 30.96 34.11 -7.03
C LEU A 153 30.34 33.49 -5.77
N GLY A 154 30.37 34.19 -4.63
CA GLY A 154 29.71 33.72 -3.41
C GLY A 154 28.19 33.57 -3.55
N LEU A 155 27.54 34.51 -4.25
CA LEU A 155 26.10 34.44 -4.54
C LEU A 155 25.76 33.30 -5.49
N LEU A 156 26.59 33.05 -6.52
CA LEU A 156 26.44 31.88 -7.38
C LEU A 156 26.60 30.56 -6.62
N LEU A 157 27.61 30.45 -5.75
CA LEU A 157 27.81 29.25 -4.94
C LEU A 157 26.60 28.96 -4.02
N ILE A 158 25.97 29.99 -3.43
CA ILE A 158 24.71 29.83 -2.70
C ILE A 158 23.60 29.36 -3.63
N ALA A 159 23.46 29.96 -4.82
CA ALA A 159 22.40 29.62 -5.77
C ALA A 159 22.53 28.16 -6.28
N GLU A 160 23.74 27.72 -6.62
CA GLU A 160 24.03 26.34 -7.07
C GLU A 160 23.76 25.31 -5.97
N LEU A 161 24.21 25.57 -4.73
CA LEU A 161 23.91 24.70 -3.59
C LEU A 161 22.41 24.68 -3.26
N SER A 162 21.74 25.83 -3.31
CA SER A 162 20.29 25.92 -3.09
C SER A 162 19.50 25.18 -4.18
N ALA A 163 19.91 25.31 -5.44
CA ALA A 163 19.27 24.63 -6.57
C ALA A 163 19.48 23.11 -6.53
N GLY A 164 20.69 22.64 -6.22
CA GLY A 164 20.97 21.21 -6.05
C GLY A 164 20.17 20.59 -4.89
N VAL A 165 20.08 21.30 -3.77
CA VAL A 165 19.25 20.91 -2.62
C VAL A 165 17.75 20.89 -2.99
N PHE A 166 17.26 21.92 -3.65
CA PHE A 166 15.86 22.00 -4.08
C PHE A 166 15.51 20.89 -5.07
N ALA A 167 16.37 20.62 -6.05
CA ALA A 167 16.18 19.55 -7.03
C ALA A 167 16.15 18.15 -6.40
N TYR A 168 16.90 17.93 -5.31
CA TYR A 168 16.86 16.67 -4.57
C TYR A 168 15.64 16.56 -3.64
N ALA A 169 15.36 17.60 -2.84
CA ALA A 169 14.33 17.56 -1.80
C ALA A 169 12.90 17.74 -2.34
N CYS A 170 12.72 18.58 -3.37
CA CYS A 170 11.45 18.82 -4.04
C CYS A 170 11.34 18.05 -5.37
N ARG A 171 12.12 16.98 -5.58
CA ARG A 171 12.23 16.26 -6.87
C ARG A 171 10.87 15.89 -7.49
N ASP A 172 9.91 15.45 -6.67
CA ASP A 172 8.59 14.99 -7.15
C ASP A 172 7.69 16.18 -7.55
N GLN A 173 7.88 17.35 -6.92
CA GLN A 173 7.24 18.61 -7.33
C GLN A 173 7.89 19.19 -8.58
N LEU A 174 9.23 19.10 -8.66
CA LEU A 174 10.01 19.54 -9.81
C LEU A 174 9.71 18.70 -11.06
N ASP A 175 9.54 17.39 -10.92
CA ASP A 175 9.11 16.51 -12.03
C ASP A 175 7.73 16.93 -12.55
N ASN A 176 6.74 17.13 -11.67
CA ASN A 176 5.41 17.62 -12.07
C ASN A 176 5.46 19.00 -12.75
N TYR A 177 6.32 19.91 -12.27
CA TYR A 177 6.53 21.22 -12.89
C TYR A 177 7.15 21.10 -14.29
N ILE A 178 8.21 20.28 -14.43
CA ILE A 178 8.88 20.02 -15.72
C ILE A 178 7.93 19.32 -16.70
N ARG A 179 7.14 18.33 -16.25
CA ARG A 179 6.10 17.70 -17.08
C ARG A 179 5.12 18.72 -17.61
N ASN A 180 4.61 19.63 -16.78
CA ASN A 180 3.67 20.66 -17.22
C ASN A 180 4.31 21.64 -18.22
N LEU A 181 5.51 22.13 -17.93
CA LEU A 181 6.25 23.03 -18.83
C LEU A 181 6.52 22.39 -20.21
N LEU A 182 6.85 21.09 -20.25
CA LEU A 182 7.10 20.35 -21.49
C LEU A 182 5.79 19.93 -22.20
N ASN A 183 4.69 19.74 -21.48
CA ASN A 183 3.39 19.48 -22.09
C ASN A 183 2.91 20.71 -22.91
N ASP A 184 3.07 21.93 -22.37
CA ASP A 184 2.72 23.18 -23.06
C ASP A 184 3.55 23.41 -24.35
N VAL A 185 4.75 22.84 -24.40
CA VAL A 185 5.64 22.86 -25.57
C VAL A 185 5.11 21.99 -26.72
N VAL A 186 4.50 20.83 -26.45
CA VAL A 186 3.86 19.99 -27.49
C VAL A 186 2.64 20.68 -28.10
N VAL A 187 1.84 21.40 -27.29
CA VAL A 187 0.70 22.19 -27.80
C VAL A 187 1.18 23.23 -28.82
N GLY A 188 2.30 23.91 -28.54
CA GLY A 188 2.86 24.97 -29.39
C GLY A 188 3.65 24.51 -30.62
N TYR A 189 3.80 23.20 -30.88
CA TYR A 189 4.70 22.66 -31.93
C TYR A 189 4.50 23.25 -33.35
N ARG A 190 3.30 23.75 -33.68
CA ARG A 190 3.01 24.40 -34.98
C ARG A 190 2.77 25.92 -34.89
N ASP A 191 2.88 26.50 -33.71
CA ASP A 191 2.75 27.94 -33.48
C ASP A 191 4.10 28.69 -33.60
N ASP A 192 5.22 27.96 -33.69
CA ASP A 192 6.57 28.51 -33.59
C ASP A 192 7.63 27.60 -34.27
N PRO A 193 8.25 28.03 -35.39
CA PRO A 193 9.23 27.21 -36.13
C PRO A 193 10.49 26.84 -35.33
N ASP A 194 10.92 27.68 -34.40
CA ASP A 194 12.07 27.39 -33.53
C ASP A 194 11.74 26.25 -32.56
N LEU A 195 10.49 26.24 -32.06
CA LEU A 195 10.00 25.20 -31.16
C LEU A 195 9.80 23.88 -31.91
N GLN A 196 9.34 23.94 -33.17
CA GLN A 196 9.30 22.79 -34.06
C GLN A 196 10.70 22.15 -34.22
N LEU A 197 11.70 22.96 -34.60
CA LEU A 197 13.09 22.48 -34.76
C LEU A 197 13.68 21.92 -33.47
N LEU A 198 13.37 22.52 -32.31
CA LEU A 198 13.83 22.04 -31.00
C LEU A 198 13.23 20.68 -30.65
N ILE A 199 11.92 20.49 -30.85
CA ILE A 199 11.24 19.22 -30.60
C ILE A 199 11.72 18.13 -31.57
N ASP A 200 11.83 18.46 -32.86
CA ASP A 200 12.30 17.51 -33.88
C ASP A 200 13.74 17.05 -33.59
N SER A 201 14.63 17.99 -33.24
CA SER A 201 16.02 17.70 -32.84
C SER A 201 16.11 16.84 -31.57
N MET A 202 15.27 17.11 -30.56
CA MET A 202 15.21 16.30 -29.33
C MET A 202 14.74 14.88 -29.61
N GLN A 203 13.67 14.71 -30.39
CA GLN A 203 13.07 13.41 -30.70
C GLN A 203 14.01 12.53 -31.52
N GLU A 204 14.73 13.11 -32.49
CA GLU A 204 15.74 12.40 -33.27
C GLU A 204 17.00 12.08 -32.44
N THR A 205 17.50 13.02 -31.63
CA THR A 205 18.74 12.83 -30.85
C THR A 205 18.58 11.80 -29.74
N TRP A 206 17.42 11.72 -29.09
CA TRP A 206 17.15 10.77 -27.99
C TRP A 206 16.30 9.56 -28.43
N MET A 207 15.91 9.49 -29.69
CA MET A 207 15.12 8.38 -30.27
C MET A 207 13.80 8.17 -29.52
N CYS A 208 13.00 9.23 -29.38
CA CYS A 208 11.80 9.28 -28.54
C CYS A 208 10.64 9.98 -29.25
N CYS A 209 9.43 9.89 -28.70
CA CYS A 209 8.25 10.60 -29.21
C CYS A 209 7.38 11.14 -28.07
N GLY A 210 6.96 12.40 -28.18
CA GLY A 210 6.24 13.08 -27.11
C GLY A 210 7.10 13.32 -25.86
N ILE A 211 6.46 13.67 -24.75
CA ILE A 211 7.13 13.97 -23.47
C ILE A 211 7.16 12.72 -22.61
N ASN A 212 6.00 12.14 -22.37
CA ASN A 212 5.75 10.91 -21.62
C ASN A 212 5.62 9.72 -22.60
N GLY A 213 5.10 9.95 -23.81
CA GLY A 213 5.07 8.98 -24.90
C GLY A 213 4.36 9.52 -26.15
N ALA A 214 4.28 8.70 -27.20
CA ALA A 214 3.68 9.09 -28.49
C ALA A 214 2.22 9.60 -28.39
N ASP A 215 1.50 9.30 -27.31
CA ASP A 215 0.12 9.76 -27.10
C ASP A 215 -0.01 11.23 -26.63
N ASP A 216 1.07 11.90 -26.21
CA ASP A 216 0.99 13.33 -25.86
C ASP A 216 0.58 14.21 -27.06
N TRP A 217 0.73 13.72 -28.29
CA TRP A 217 0.35 14.41 -29.52
C TRP A 217 -1.16 14.65 -29.67
N ASP A 218 -2.03 13.99 -28.88
CA ASP A 218 -3.45 14.37 -28.79
C ASP A 218 -3.69 15.75 -28.18
N ARG A 219 -2.68 16.32 -27.50
CA ARG A 219 -2.75 17.70 -26.97
C ARG A 219 -2.50 18.77 -28.03
N ASN A 220 -2.06 18.39 -29.23
CA ASN A 220 -1.79 19.32 -30.32
C ASN A 220 -2.97 19.37 -31.31
N THR A 221 -3.47 20.57 -31.58
CA THR A 221 -4.64 20.85 -32.42
C THR A 221 -4.57 20.28 -33.85
N TYR A 222 -3.38 19.99 -34.36
CA TYR A 222 -3.19 19.43 -35.71
C TYR A 222 -3.04 17.90 -35.71
N PHE A 223 -2.45 17.33 -34.66
CA PHE A 223 -2.12 15.90 -34.57
C PHE A 223 -3.14 15.05 -33.79
N SER A 224 -4.06 15.68 -33.05
CA SER A 224 -5.06 14.93 -32.28
C SER A 224 -5.97 14.07 -33.15
N ILE A 225 -6.48 12.98 -32.59
CA ILE A 225 -7.46 12.12 -33.29
C ILE A 225 -8.73 12.92 -33.63
N GLU A 226 -9.10 13.89 -32.79
CA GLU A 226 -10.25 14.80 -32.96
C GLU A 226 -10.06 15.80 -34.11
N ALA A 227 -8.81 16.17 -34.45
CA ALA A 227 -8.51 17.06 -35.58
C ALA A 227 -8.98 16.51 -36.95
N ARG A 228 -9.36 15.23 -37.01
CA ARG A 228 -10.02 14.59 -38.17
C ARG A 228 -11.37 15.23 -38.49
N GLU A 229 -12.10 15.76 -37.50
CA GLU A 229 -13.38 16.46 -37.72
C GLU A 229 -13.19 17.80 -38.46
N VAL A 230 -12.04 18.45 -38.27
CA VAL A 230 -11.62 19.67 -38.99
C VAL A 230 -10.82 19.33 -40.26
N ALA A 231 -10.78 18.04 -40.65
CA ALA A 231 -10.02 17.51 -41.78
C ALA A 231 -8.51 17.87 -41.77
N SER A 232 -7.90 17.97 -40.57
CA SER A 232 -6.44 18.05 -40.46
C SER A 232 -5.80 16.81 -41.12
N PRO A 233 -4.84 16.97 -42.05
CA PRO A 233 -4.12 15.83 -42.61
C PRO A 233 -3.40 15.01 -41.54
N GLU A 234 -2.91 15.65 -40.49
CA GLU A 234 -2.01 15.07 -39.49
C GLU A 234 -2.74 14.39 -38.32
N ALA A 235 -4.07 14.36 -38.35
CA ALA A 235 -4.93 13.84 -37.29
C ALA A 235 -4.64 12.37 -36.95
N GLY A 236 -4.48 12.07 -35.66
CA GLY A 236 -4.11 10.74 -35.17
C GLY A 236 -2.70 10.30 -35.61
N GLY A 237 -1.84 11.23 -35.97
CA GLY A 237 -0.44 10.97 -36.32
C GLY A 237 0.55 11.43 -35.25
N VAL A 238 1.83 11.38 -35.61
CA VAL A 238 2.97 12.00 -34.92
C VAL A 238 3.94 12.61 -35.94
N PRO A 239 4.82 13.56 -35.58
CA PRO A 239 5.83 14.10 -36.50
C PRO A 239 6.82 13.08 -37.03
N PHE A 240 7.49 13.45 -38.12
CA PHE A 240 8.52 12.63 -38.76
C PHE A 240 9.77 12.40 -37.89
N SER A 241 10.00 13.25 -36.89
CA SER A 241 11.10 13.15 -35.93
C SER A 241 10.89 12.01 -34.92
N CYS A 242 9.66 11.56 -34.72
CA CYS A 242 9.33 10.33 -34.00
C CYS A 242 9.62 9.04 -34.79
N CYS A 243 10.04 9.11 -36.06
CA CYS A 243 10.20 7.93 -36.92
C CYS A 243 11.46 7.10 -36.61
N VAL A 244 11.30 5.78 -36.52
CA VAL A 244 12.43 4.85 -36.46
C VAL A 244 13.12 4.81 -37.82
N ASN A 245 14.43 5.13 -37.85
CA ASN A 245 15.21 5.05 -39.09
C ASN A 245 15.59 3.60 -39.43
N SER A 246 14.63 2.87 -40.00
CA SER A 246 14.70 1.42 -40.25
C SER A 246 15.38 1.01 -41.56
N SER A 247 16.03 1.93 -42.29
CA SER A 247 16.51 1.67 -43.66
C SER A 247 17.96 2.08 -43.91
N LYS A 248 18.70 1.23 -44.64
CA LYS A 248 20.03 1.53 -45.20
C LYS A 248 19.98 2.46 -46.43
N LEU A 249 18.98 3.34 -46.50
CA LEU A 249 18.78 4.33 -47.55
C LEU A 249 18.83 5.73 -46.92
N GLU A 250 19.41 6.68 -47.64
CA GLU A 250 19.72 8.04 -47.17
C GLU A 250 18.49 8.98 -47.12
N PHE A 251 17.28 8.44 -47.32
CA PHE A 251 16.04 9.20 -47.49
C PHE A 251 15.15 9.13 -46.25
N LYS A 252 14.87 10.31 -45.67
CA LYS A 252 14.03 10.47 -44.46
C LYS A 252 12.54 10.33 -44.81
N ASN A 253 11.83 9.39 -44.16
CA ASN A 253 10.40 9.17 -44.42
C ASN A 253 9.51 10.13 -43.62
N TYR A 254 9.22 11.29 -44.21
CA TYR A 254 8.35 12.32 -43.61
C TYR A 254 6.91 11.88 -43.34
N PHE A 255 6.45 10.75 -43.89
CA PHE A 255 5.08 10.24 -43.74
C PHE A 255 4.95 9.06 -42.77
N CYS A 256 6.02 8.60 -42.11
CA CYS A 256 5.92 7.36 -41.31
C CYS A 256 4.96 7.47 -40.12
N GLY A 257 4.88 8.64 -39.47
CA GLY A 257 4.03 8.88 -38.30
C GLY A 257 2.55 9.11 -38.61
N HIS A 258 2.15 9.10 -39.88
CA HIS A 258 0.84 9.56 -40.34
C HIS A 258 -0.27 8.56 -40.02
N GLY A 259 -1.28 8.98 -39.25
CA GLY A 259 -2.42 8.13 -38.84
C GLY A 259 -2.08 6.94 -37.94
N VAL A 260 -0.85 6.83 -37.43
CA VAL A 260 -0.33 5.68 -36.65
C VAL A 260 -1.13 5.40 -35.37
N ARG A 261 -1.80 6.42 -34.81
CA ARG A 261 -2.59 6.34 -33.57
C ARG A 261 -4.09 6.15 -33.81
N ILE A 262 -4.54 6.11 -35.07
CA ILE A 262 -5.94 5.87 -35.44
C ILE A 262 -6.31 4.41 -35.17
N LYS A 263 -7.30 4.18 -34.31
CA LYS A 263 -7.81 2.84 -33.99
C LYS A 263 -8.43 2.18 -35.24
N PRO A 264 -8.23 0.86 -35.45
CA PRO A 264 -8.82 0.15 -36.57
C PRO A 264 -10.35 0.10 -36.48
N GLU A 265 -11.02 0.09 -37.62
CA GLU A 265 -12.49 0.02 -37.71
C GLU A 265 -13.04 -1.30 -37.16
N SER A 266 -14.23 -1.23 -36.55
CA SER A 266 -14.91 -2.33 -35.86
C SER A 266 -15.25 -3.55 -36.74
N HIS A 267 -15.18 -3.42 -38.06
CA HIS A 267 -15.40 -4.50 -39.02
C HIS A 267 -14.15 -5.36 -39.27
N MET A 268 -12.96 -4.98 -38.76
CA MET A 268 -11.73 -5.75 -38.96
C MET A 268 -11.57 -6.83 -37.88
N THR A 269 -11.18 -8.05 -38.29
CA THR A 269 -10.99 -9.17 -37.36
C THR A 269 -9.88 -8.89 -36.36
N ALA A 270 -10.02 -9.38 -35.11
CA ALA A 270 -9.11 -9.05 -34.02
C ALA A 270 -7.62 -9.36 -34.32
N HIS A 271 -7.33 -10.42 -35.08
CA HIS A 271 -5.97 -10.74 -35.52
C HIS A 271 -5.41 -9.70 -36.50
N LEU A 272 -6.19 -9.28 -37.50
CA LEU A 272 -5.76 -8.25 -38.46
C LEU A 272 -5.67 -6.87 -37.80
N ALA A 273 -6.54 -6.57 -36.83
CA ALA A 273 -6.44 -5.39 -35.99
C ALA A 273 -5.13 -5.37 -35.18
N ALA A 274 -4.82 -6.44 -34.45
CA ALA A 274 -3.58 -6.55 -33.69
C ALA A 274 -2.33 -6.48 -34.59
N GLN A 275 -2.32 -7.21 -35.71
CA GLN A 275 -1.20 -7.22 -36.65
C GLN A 275 -0.97 -5.85 -37.31
N ARG A 276 -2.03 -5.11 -37.64
CA ARG A 276 -1.94 -3.74 -38.18
C ARG A 276 -1.44 -2.75 -37.13
N VAL A 277 -1.93 -2.83 -35.89
CA VAL A 277 -1.45 -1.98 -34.79
C VAL A 277 0.05 -2.23 -34.53
N MET A 278 0.48 -3.50 -34.45
CA MET A 278 1.90 -3.84 -34.26
C MET A 278 2.80 -3.35 -35.41
N ALA A 279 2.31 -3.38 -36.66
CA ALA A 279 3.06 -2.87 -37.80
C ALA A 279 3.25 -1.34 -37.76
N HIS A 280 2.24 -0.58 -37.29
CA HIS A 280 2.32 0.88 -37.17
C HIS A 280 3.10 1.35 -35.92
N THR A 281 3.00 0.65 -34.78
CA THR A 281 3.80 0.99 -33.59
C THR A 281 5.27 0.66 -33.77
N ALA A 282 5.62 -0.29 -34.65
CA ALA A 282 7.01 -0.60 -35.00
C ALA A 282 7.71 0.45 -35.88
N SER A 283 6.98 1.40 -36.48
CA SER A 283 7.58 2.47 -37.31
C SER A 283 7.93 3.75 -36.55
N ILE A 284 7.49 3.92 -35.30
CA ILE A 284 7.75 5.11 -34.48
C ILE A 284 8.40 4.76 -33.14
N TYR A 285 9.12 5.70 -32.54
CA TYR A 285 9.51 5.61 -31.14
C TYR A 285 8.27 5.76 -30.26
N THR A 286 8.05 4.84 -29.33
CA THR A 286 6.89 4.85 -28.42
C THR A 286 7.21 5.46 -27.05
N GLU A 287 8.48 5.41 -26.63
CA GLU A 287 8.97 5.98 -25.38
C GLU A 287 9.05 7.51 -25.42
N GLY A 288 8.59 8.17 -24.34
CA GLY A 288 8.69 9.62 -24.18
C GLY A 288 10.11 10.13 -23.95
N CYS A 289 10.36 11.37 -24.39
CA CYS A 289 11.67 12.01 -24.24
C CYS A 289 12.02 12.32 -22.77
N LEU A 290 11.05 12.61 -21.91
CA LEU A 290 11.29 12.89 -20.49
C LEU A 290 11.64 11.61 -19.69
N PRO A 291 10.95 10.45 -19.83
CA PRO A 291 11.43 9.18 -19.30
C PRO A 291 12.87 8.83 -19.72
N LYS A 292 13.25 9.10 -20.98
CA LYS A 292 14.64 8.90 -21.43
C LYS A 292 15.64 9.86 -20.79
N LEU A 293 15.30 11.14 -20.68
CA LEU A 293 16.10 12.12 -19.95
C LEU A 293 16.27 11.71 -18.48
N GLN A 294 15.20 11.22 -17.84
CA GLN A 294 15.23 10.73 -16.46
C GLN A 294 16.09 9.48 -16.30
N LEU A 295 16.01 8.53 -17.24
CA LEU A 295 16.89 7.36 -17.27
C LEU A 295 18.37 7.75 -17.46
N TRP A 296 18.65 8.70 -18.37
CA TRP A 296 20.01 9.20 -18.59
C TRP A 296 20.55 9.93 -17.35
N LEU A 297 19.75 10.80 -16.72
CA LEU A 297 20.11 11.53 -15.50
C LEU A 297 20.37 10.58 -14.33
N ASN A 298 19.54 9.54 -14.16
CA ASN A 298 19.74 8.53 -13.12
C ASN A 298 21.04 7.74 -13.35
N ASN A 299 21.27 7.27 -14.58
CA ASN A 299 22.48 6.50 -14.92
C ASN A 299 23.76 7.34 -14.83
N ASN A 300 23.69 8.65 -15.09
CA ASN A 300 24.82 9.58 -15.04
C ASN A 300 24.84 10.46 -13.78
N MET A 301 24.03 10.15 -12.76
CA MET A 301 23.88 11.00 -11.56
C MET A 301 25.22 11.24 -10.85
N LEU A 302 26.09 10.22 -10.82
CA LEU A 302 27.45 10.33 -10.27
C LEU A 302 28.31 11.34 -11.07
N LEU A 303 28.22 11.34 -12.40
CA LEU A 303 28.96 12.28 -13.25
C LEU A 303 28.49 13.71 -13.01
N VAL A 304 27.17 13.94 -12.95
CA VAL A 304 26.58 15.25 -12.65
C VAL A 304 26.99 15.74 -11.25
N ALA A 305 26.90 14.87 -10.24
CA ALA A 305 27.30 15.21 -8.87
C ALA A 305 28.81 15.54 -8.76
N VAL A 306 29.67 14.77 -9.42
CA VAL A 306 31.12 15.03 -9.48
C VAL A 306 31.40 16.36 -10.21
N SER A 307 30.70 16.66 -11.31
CA SER A 307 30.82 17.95 -12.01
C SER A 307 30.42 19.13 -11.12
N MET A 308 29.30 19.04 -10.40
CA MET A 308 28.88 20.09 -9.45
C MET A 308 29.89 20.30 -8.32
N VAL A 309 30.45 19.21 -7.76
CA VAL A 309 31.49 19.29 -6.73
C VAL A 309 32.78 19.93 -7.27
N ILE A 310 33.18 19.61 -8.50
CA ILE A 310 34.34 20.25 -9.15
C ILE A 310 34.10 21.74 -9.36
N ILE A 311 32.92 22.15 -9.83
CA ILE A 311 32.55 23.57 -10.00
C ILE A 311 32.60 24.31 -8.65
N ALA A 312 32.00 23.73 -7.60
CA ALA A 312 32.02 24.31 -6.26
C ALA A 312 33.44 24.45 -5.69
N ILE A 313 34.33 23.46 -5.88
CA ILE A 313 35.74 23.52 -5.45
C ILE A 313 36.50 24.61 -6.23
N ILE A 314 36.24 24.76 -7.53
CA ILE A 314 36.84 25.82 -8.35
C ILE A 314 36.38 27.20 -7.87
N GLN A 315 35.08 27.41 -7.64
CA GLN A 315 34.54 28.66 -7.11
C GLN A 315 35.11 28.97 -5.71
N GLU A 316 35.12 27.99 -4.80
CA GLU A 316 35.68 28.15 -3.46
C GLU A 316 37.18 28.51 -3.51
N SER A 317 37.93 27.96 -4.47
CA SER A 317 39.35 28.28 -4.69
C SER A 317 39.56 29.72 -5.19
N PHE A 318 38.73 30.20 -6.13
CA PHE A 318 38.73 31.61 -6.56
C PHE A 318 38.34 32.56 -5.43
N ILE A 319 37.37 32.18 -4.58
CA ILE A 319 36.98 32.96 -3.40
C ILE A 319 38.14 33.00 -2.38
N LYS A 320 38.75 31.85 -2.05
CA LYS A 320 39.90 31.76 -1.13
C LYS A 320 41.10 32.61 -1.57
N TYR A 321 41.37 32.71 -2.87
CA TYR A 321 42.40 33.59 -3.43
C TYR A 321 42.16 35.08 -3.08
N VAL A 322 40.90 35.53 -3.05
CA VAL A 322 40.54 36.91 -2.68
C VAL A 322 40.54 37.13 -1.16
N GLN A 323 40.18 36.12 -0.36
CA GLN A 323 40.00 36.26 1.10
C GLN A 323 41.31 36.31 1.93
N SER A 324 42.44 36.69 1.33
CA SER A 324 43.74 36.73 2.02
C SER A 324 43.87 37.83 3.09
N GLU A 325 42.99 38.84 3.10
CA GLU A 325 42.99 39.89 4.13
C GLU A 325 42.02 39.60 5.30
N ARG A 326 42.18 40.33 6.41
CA ARG A 326 41.42 40.06 7.65
C ARG A 326 39.89 40.26 7.63
N PRO A 327 39.28 41.25 6.93
CA PRO A 327 37.83 41.48 7.08
C PRO A 327 36.99 40.35 6.45
N TYR A 328 37.50 39.69 5.42
CA TYR A 328 36.78 38.64 4.70
C TYR A 328 36.49 37.39 5.54
N LYS A 329 37.27 37.12 6.60
CA LYS A 329 37.01 36.01 7.54
C LYS A 329 35.69 36.19 8.30
N LEU A 330 35.28 37.43 8.57
CA LEU A 330 34.00 37.71 9.22
C LEU A 330 32.84 37.50 8.22
N ALA A 331 33.00 37.96 6.98
CA ALA A 331 32.03 37.74 5.91
C ALA A 331 31.85 36.24 5.60
N ALA A 332 32.93 35.47 5.53
CA ALA A 332 32.89 34.02 5.34
C ALA A 332 32.17 33.30 6.49
N ALA A 333 32.35 33.74 7.74
CA ALA A 333 31.63 33.20 8.89
C ALA A 333 30.11 33.51 8.82
N PHE A 334 29.73 34.75 8.49
CA PHE A 334 28.33 35.10 8.25
C PHE A 334 27.70 34.31 7.09
N PHE A 335 28.44 34.15 5.99
CA PHE A 335 28.05 33.37 4.82
C PHE A 335 27.79 31.90 5.19
N PHE A 336 28.69 31.27 5.96
CA PHE A 336 28.51 29.91 6.46
C PHE A 336 27.28 29.78 7.38
N VAL A 337 27.05 30.75 8.28
CA VAL A 337 25.86 30.76 9.15
C VAL A 337 24.57 30.90 8.32
N ILE A 338 24.54 31.76 7.29
CA ILE A 338 23.41 31.88 6.36
C ILE A 338 23.16 30.56 5.63
N LEU A 339 24.21 29.92 5.10
CA LEU A 339 24.12 28.65 4.39
C LEU A 339 23.56 27.54 5.31
N VAL A 340 24.07 27.44 6.55
CA VAL A 340 23.54 26.51 7.56
C VAL A 340 22.08 26.82 7.91
N PHE A 341 21.67 28.08 8.04
CA PHE A 341 20.32 28.44 8.48
C PHE A 341 19.26 28.30 7.38
N PHE A 342 19.57 28.72 6.14
CA PHE A 342 18.61 28.72 5.02
C PHE A 342 18.66 27.45 4.15
N ILE A 343 19.78 26.73 4.12
CA ILE A 343 19.92 25.47 3.38
C ILE A 343 20.05 24.30 4.35
N GLY A 344 20.99 24.37 5.31
CA GLY A 344 21.34 23.27 6.20
C GLY A 344 20.20 22.80 7.13
N ILE A 345 19.53 23.72 7.82
CA ILE A 345 18.41 23.39 8.73
C ILE A 345 17.21 22.85 7.94
N PRO A 346 16.75 23.47 6.83
CA PRO A 346 15.72 22.87 5.97
C PRO A 346 16.12 21.52 5.36
N MET A 347 17.37 21.34 4.91
CA MET A 347 17.89 20.04 4.43
C MET A 347 17.79 18.97 5.51
N TRP A 348 18.28 19.27 6.72
CA TRP A 348 18.23 18.36 7.84
C TRP A 348 16.79 18.01 8.21
N TYR A 349 15.89 18.99 8.24
CA TYR A 349 14.46 18.77 8.46
C TYR A 349 13.84 17.87 7.38
N LEU A 350 14.07 18.16 6.09
CA LEU A 350 13.52 17.40 4.95
C LEU A 350 14.09 15.97 4.82
N THR A 351 15.34 15.75 5.24
CA THR A 351 15.98 14.41 5.21
C THR A 351 15.74 13.60 6.48
N THR A 352 15.41 14.23 7.60
CA THR A 352 14.98 13.55 8.83
C THR A 352 13.46 13.43 8.97
N SER A 353 12.68 14.18 8.18
CA SER A 353 11.23 13.98 8.06
C SER A 353 10.95 12.67 7.33
N THR A 354 10.78 11.60 8.11
CA THR A 354 10.27 10.32 7.60
C THR A 354 8.89 10.55 6.99
N TYR A 355 8.76 10.29 5.68
CA TYR A 355 7.45 10.33 5.00
C TYR A 355 6.54 9.29 5.65
N ARG A 356 5.50 9.76 6.33
CA ARG A 356 4.48 8.90 6.94
C ARG A 356 3.36 8.73 5.93
N ALA A 357 3.37 7.60 5.22
CA ALA A 357 2.22 7.22 4.41
C ALA A 357 0.98 7.18 5.33
N PRO A 358 -0.08 7.96 5.03
CA PRO A 358 -1.25 8.03 5.90
C PRO A 358 -2.00 6.70 5.82
N PHE A 359 -2.08 5.98 6.93
CA PHE A 359 -2.89 4.76 7.00
C PHE A 359 -4.38 5.15 6.97
N PRO A 360 -5.15 4.68 5.97
CA PRO A 360 -6.57 4.95 5.93
C PRO A 360 -7.29 4.08 6.95
N THR A 361 -8.18 4.69 7.73
CA THR A 361 -8.92 4.01 8.79
C THR A 361 -10.29 3.59 8.29
N PHE A 362 -10.75 2.39 8.67
CA PHE A 362 -12.15 2.02 8.49
C PHE A 362 -12.94 2.44 9.75
N PRO A 363 -13.84 3.43 9.67
CA PRO A 363 -14.42 4.05 10.86
C PRO A 363 -15.15 3.05 11.77
N SER A 364 -14.99 3.21 13.09
CA SER A 364 -15.64 2.35 14.09
C SER A 364 -17.16 2.52 14.13
N ASN A 365 -17.69 3.63 13.60
CA ASN A 365 -19.11 3.94 13.51
C ASN A 365 -19.75 3.56 12.16
N ARG A 366 -18.99 3.00 11.20
CA ARG A 366 -19.55 2.60 9.90
C ARG A 366 -20.19 1.22 10.01
N SER A 367 -21.49 1.18 9.73
CA SER A 367 -22.27 -0.05 9.70
C SER A 367 -21.96 -0.90 8.46
N ILE A 368 -22.35 -2.18 8.53
CA ILE A 368 -22.39 -3.10 7.38
C ILE A 368 -23.86 -3.31 7.05
N THR A 369 -24.37 -2.59 6.05
CA THR A 369 -25.77 -2.71 5.63
C THR A 369 -25.98 -3.92 4.72
N VAL A 370 -26.96 -4.77 5.06
CA VAL A 370 -27.43 -5.89 4.24
C VAL A 370 -28.84 -5.58 3.73
N SER A 371 -28.93 -5.07 2.51
CA SER A 371 -30.21 -4.82 1.84
C SER A 371 -30.82 -6.15 1.35
N THR A 372 -31.98 -6.52 1.90
CA THR A 372 -32.66 -7.82 1.71
C THR A 372 -34.08 -7.62 1.19
N ARG A 373 -34.51 -8.47 0.26
CA ARG A 373 -35.86 -8.50 -0.30
C ARG A 373 -36.48 -9.88 -0.12
N ILE A 374 -37.70 -9.93 0.44
CA ILE A 374 -38.46 -11.17 0.64
C ILE A 374 -39.58 -11.21 -0.39
N ASN A 375 -39.43 -12.10 -1.35
CA ASN A 375 -40.34 -12.32 -2.47
C ASN A 375 -41.37 -13.40 -2.10
N PHE A 376 -42.66 -13.04 -2.09
CA PHE A 376 -43.79 -13.93 -1.79
C PHE A 376 -44.55 -14.32 -3.05
N ALA A 377 -44.84 -15.62 -3.22
CA ALA A 377 -45.75 -16.16 -4.22
C ALA A 377 -46.84 -17.02 -3.56
N ILE A 378 -47.95 -17.25 -4.25
CA ILE A 378 -49.02 -18.17 -3.79
C ILE A 378 -49.48 -19.10 -4.90
N THR A 379 -50.06 -20.24 -4.49
CA THR A 379 -50.60 -21.26 -5.38
C THR A 379 -52.12 -21.25 -5.53
N SER A 380 -52.81 -20.31 -4.86
CA SER A 380 -54.27 -20.13 -4.93
C SER A 380 -54.67 -18.71 -4.56
N ASP A 381 -55.64 -18.13 -5.29
CA ASP A 381 -56.18 -16.79 -5.03
C ASP A 381 -56.80 -16.64 -3.63
N LEU A 382 -57.19 -17.75 -3.00
CA LEU A 382 -57.72 -17.80 -1.63
C LEU A 382 -56.73 -17.30 -0.56
N LEU A 383 -55.46 -17.12 -0.90
CA LEU A 383 -54.40 -16.70 0.02
C LEU A 383 -53.97 -15.23 -0.13
N VAL A 384 -54.57 -14.44 -1.04
CA VAL A 384 -54.13 -13.05 -1.31
C VAL A 384 -54.18 -12.16 -0.06
N GLU A 385 -55.32 -12.15 0.65
CA GLU A 385 -55.48 -11.33 1.88
C GLU A 385 -54.51 -11.78 3.00
N ASP A 386 -54.24 -13.08 3.10
CA ASP A 386 -53.32 -13.63 4.09
C ASP A 386 -51.87 -13.22 3.81
N VAL A 387 -51.44 -13.19 2.54
CA VAL A 387 -50.10 -12.72 2.13
C VAL A 387 -49.93 -11.25 2.46
N GLU A 388 -50.89 -10.41 2.10
CA GLU A 388 -50.81 -8.97 2.38
C GLU A 388 -50.72 -8.67 3.87
N LYS A 389 -51.41 -9.44 4.70
CA LYS A 389 -51.34 -9.35 6.16
C LYS A 389 -49.98 -9.86 6.67
N LEU A 390 -49.53 -11.01 6.17
CA LEU A 390 -48.24 -11.62 6.52
C LEU A 390 -47.06 -10.71 6.16
N MET A 391 -47.05 -10.07 4.99
CA MET A 391 -46.02 -9.11 4.57
C MET A 391 -45.91 -7.94 5.55
N LYS A 392 -47.05 -7.34 5.93
CA LYS A 392 -47.11 -6.21 6.89
C LYS A 392 -46.65 -6.63 8.29
N GLU A 393 -47.11 -7.79 8.79
CA GLU A 393 -46.65 -8.35 10.07
C GLU A 393 -45.15 -8.62 10.06
N LEU A 394 -44.63 -9.22 8.99
CA LEU A 394 -43.23 -9.61 8.89
C LEU A 394 -42.30 -8.39 8.74
N GLU A 395 -42.71 -7.32 8.08
CA GLU A 395 -41.95 -6.05 8.09
C GLU A 395 -41.85 -5.45 9.51
N THR A 396 -42.92 -5.52 10.32
CA THR A 396 -42.87 -5.07 11.73
C THR A 396 -42.09 -6.00 12.66
N ASN A 397 -42.06 -7.30 12.38
CA ASN A 397 -41.31 -8.28 13.19
C ASN A 397 -39.81 -8.32 12.83
N MET A 398 -39.46 -8.16 11.55
CA MET A 398 -38.05 -8.15 11.11
C MET A 398 -37.33 -6.86 11.49
N THR A 399 -38.04 -5.74 11.64
CA THR A 399 -37.49 -4.48 12.16
C THR A 399 -37.29 -4.46 13.68
N THR A 400 -37.83 -5.44 14.41
CA THR A 400 -37.73 -5.55 15.87
C THR A 400 -36.81 -6.69 16.35
N LYS A 401 -36.30 -7.56 15.47
CA LYS A 401 -35.28 -8.56 15.83
C LYS A 401 -33.90 -7.92 16.02
N GLU A 402 -33.21 -8.30 17.10
CA GLU A 402 -31.88 -7.76 17.43
C GLU A 402 -30.79 -8.20 16.43
N VAL A 403 -30.08 -7.22 15.87
CA VAL A 403 -28.88 -7.40 15.06
C VAL A 403 -27.70 -6.71 15.75
N VAL A 404 -26.54 -7.37 15.80
CA VAL A 404 -25.37 -6.89 16.51
C VAL A 404 -24.59 -5.88 15.64
N SER A 405 -24.52 -4.64 16.09
CA SER A 405 -23.68 -3.58 15.49
C SER A 405 -22.23 -4.06 15.33
N PRO A 406 -21.55 -3.81 14.18
CA PRO A 406 -21.91 -2.87 13.12
C PRO A 406 -22.90 -3.40 12.07
N LEU A 407 -23.38 -4.64 12.14
CA LEU A 407 -24.29 -5.18 11.13
C LEU A 407 -25.67 -4.49 11.22
N GLU A 408 -26.19 -4.08 10.08
CA GLU A 408 -27.52 -3.47 9.91
C GLU A 408 -28.24 -4.17 8.76
N PHE A 409 -29.57 -4.31 8.83
CA PHE A 409 -30.36 -4.84 7.72
C PHE A 409 -31.39 -3.83 7.25
N GLN A 410 -31.61 -3.80 5.94
CA GLN A 410 -32.72 -3.10 5.32
C GLN A 410 -33.63 -4.14 4.67
N TRP A 411 -34.84 -4.30 5.22
CA TRP A 411 -35.81 -5.29 4.73
C TRP A 411 -36.79 -4.65 3.75
N SER A 412 -37.25 -5.42 2.78
CA SER A 412 -38.38 -5.08 1.90
C SER A 412 -39.16 -6.34 1.55
N THR A 413 -40.48 -6.26 1.42
CA THR A 413 -41.29 -7.36 0.88
C THR A 413 -41.77 -7.06 -0.55
N LYS A 414 -41.98 -8.12 -1.35
CA LYS A 414 -42.51 -8.01 -2.72
C LYS A 414 -43.42 -9.19 -3.02
N TYR A 415 -44.64 -8.90 -3.49
CA TYR A 415 -45.56 -9.93 -3.97
C TYR A 415 -45.30 -10.23 -5.46
N LEU A 416 -45.24 -11.51 -5.83
CA LEU A 416 -44.94 -12.00 -7.18
C LEU A 416 -46.18 -12.55 -7.94
N GLY A 417 -47.37 -12.45 -7.32
CA GLY A 417 -48.63 -12.97 -7.85
C GLY A 417 -48.85 -14.46 -7.59
N VAL A 418 -49.89 -14.99 -8.23
CA VAL A 418 -50.24 -16.42 -8.19
C VAL A 418 -49.41 -17.19 -9.23
N ARG A 419 -48.91 -18.37 -8.84
CA ARG A 419 -48.09 -19.27 -9.66
C ARG A 419 -48.58 -20.71 -9.45
N ASN A 420 -48.63 -21.53 -10.50
CA ASN A 420 -48.89 -22.95 -10.29
C ASN A 420 -47.64 -23.67 -9.72
N PHE A 421 -47.81 -24.86 -9.16
CA PHE A 421 -46.71 -25.59 -8.53
C PHE A 421 -45.57 -25.88 -9.52
N GLU A 422 -45.90 -26.25 -10.76
CA GLU A 422 -44.94 -26.57 -11.82
C GLU A 422 -44.09 -25.36 -12.24
N GLN A 423 -44.67 -24.15 -12.32
CA GLN A 423 -43.94 -22.91 -12.58
C GLN A 423 -42.96 -22.60 -11.44
N LEU A 424 -43.36 -22.83 -10.18
CA LEU A 424 -42.47 -22.64 -9.03
C LEU A 424 -41.32 -23.66 -9.06
N GLU A 425 -41.61 -24.93 -9.36
CA GLU A 425 -40.60 -25.99 -9.44
C GLU A 425 -39.63 -25.78 -10.61
N GLN A 426 -40.12 -25.40 -11.78
CA GLN A 426 -39.34 -25.16 -13.01
C GLN A 426 -38.65 -23.79 -13.05
N ASP A 427 -38.99 -22.84 -12.16
CA ASP A 427 -38.29 -21.57 -12.05
C ASP A 427 -36.89 -21.77 -11.45
N HIS A 428 -35.97 -22.26 -12.28
CA HIS A 428 -34.56 -22.40 -11.95
C HIS A 428 -33.79 -21.07 -12.09
N SER A 429 -34.47 -19.97 -12.44
CA SER A 429 -33.80 -18.68 -12.68
C SER A 429 -33.14 -18.16 -11.40
N VAL A 430 -31.82 -18.05 -11.46
CA VAL A 430 -31.00 -17.28 -10.55
C VAL A 430 -30.03 -16.58 -11.47
N ASP A 431 -30.44 -15.43 -11.97
CA ASP A 431 -29.58 -14.58 -12.79
C ASP A 431 -28.38 -14.19 -11.92
N VAL A 432 -27.21 -14.72 -12.29
CA VAL A 432 -25.92 -14.42 -11.67
C VAL A 432 -25.40 -13.12 -12.28
N GLU A 433 -26.23 -12.08 -12.21
CA GLU A 433 -25.90 -10.72 -12.61
C GLU A 433 -25.24 -10.00 -11.43
N GLU A 434 -24.18 -9.24 -11.72
CA GLU A 434 -23.33 -8.61 -10.70
C GLU A 434 -23.97 -7.37 -10.05
N ASP A 435 -25.03 -6.83 -10.67
CA ASP A 435 -25.69 -5.56 -10.34
C ASP A 435 -27.02 -5.69 -9.57
N LYS A 436 -27.23 -6.79 -8.82
CA LYS A 436 -28.42 -6.90 -7.95
C LYS A 436 -28.36 -5.94 -6.74
N GLU A 437 -29.41 -5.15 -6.55
CA GLU A 437 -29.55 -4.20 -5.43
C GLU A 437 -29.85 -4.87 -4.07
N PHE A 438 -30.48 -6.07 -4.05
CA PHE A 438 -30.94 -6.74 -2.83
C PHE A 438 -30.58 -8.23 -2.80
N PHE A 439 -30.32 -8.76 -1.59
CA PHE A 439 -30.27 -10.19 -1.31
C PHE A 439 -31.71 -10.76 -1.33
N GLU A 440 -32.01 -11.67 -2.25
CA GLU A 440 -33.39 -12.11 -2.51
C GLU A 440 -33.72 -13.45 -1.85
N VAL A 441 -34.70 -13.45 -0.95
CA VAL A 441 -35.28 -14.61 -0.27
C VAL A 441 -36.63 -14.93 -0.92
N PHE A 442 -36.92 -16.22 -1.19
CA PHE A 442 -38.13 -16.65 -1.88
C PHE A 442 -38.98 -17.58 -1.00
N VAL A 443 -40.26 -17.23 -0.86
CA VAL A 443 -41.26 -17.92 -0.03
C VAL A 443 -42.53 -18.14 -0.85
N ALA A 444 -43.09 -19.34 -0.81
CA ALA A 444 -44.35 -19.68 -1.46
C ALA A 444 -45.37 -20.18 -0.43
N LEU A 445 -46.56 -19.57 -0.36
CA LEU A 445 -47.64 -20.12 0.46
C LEU A 445 -48.44 -21.14 -0.35
N VAL A 446 -48.67 -22.30 0.25
CA VAL A 446 -49.34 -23.45 -0.36
C VAL A 446 -50.42 -23.97 0.58
N PRO A 447 -51.58 -24.45 0.08
CA PRO A 447 -52.49 -25.29 0.86
C PRO A 447 -51.79 -26.55 1.43
N GLU A 448 -52.47 -27.29 2.30
CA GLU A 448 -51.90 -28.38 3.15
C GLU A 448 -51.13 -29.53 2.45
N LYS A 449 -51.02 -29.57 1.11
CA LYS A 449 -50.28 -30.60 0.37
C LYS A 449 -49.60 -30.07 -0.90
N LEU A 450 -48.27 -29.98 -0.92
CA LEU A 450 -47.41 -30.76 -1.83
C LEU A 450 -45.90 -30.60 -1.54
N GLY A 451 -45.10 -31.53 -2.06
CA GLY A 451 -43.88 -31.25 -2.84
C GLY A 451 -42.62 -30.68 -2.16
N ILE A 452 -41.44 -31.10 -2.65
CA ILE A 452 -40.13 -30.54 -2.28
C ILE A 452 -39.52 -29.91 -3.54
N GLY A 453 -39.04 -28.66 -3.47
CA GLY A 453 -38.45 -27.95 -4.61
C GLY A 453 -37.59 -26.76 -4.18
N LYS A 454 -37.24 -25.87 -5.13
CA LYS A 454 -36.42 -24.66 -4.88
C LYS A 454 -37.04 -23.70 -3.87
N TRP A 455 -38.36 -23.65 -3.81
CA TRP A 455 -39.13 -22.70 -2.99
C TRP A 455 -39.36 -23.23 -1.57
N ASN A 456 -39.35 -22.30 -0.61
CA ASN A 456 -39.82 -22.59 0.73
C ASN A 456 -41.34 -22.62 0.73
N PHE A 457 -41.90 -23.81 0.48
CA PHE A 457 -43.34 -24.07 0.51
C PHE A 457 -43.84 -24.10 1.95
N ILE A 458 -44.55 -23.05 2.35
CA ILE A 458 -45.18 -22.95 3.67
C ILE A 458 -46.62 -23.41 3.55
N GLN A 459 -46.95 -24.54 4.21
CA GLN A 459 -48.32 -24.99 4.36
C GLN A 459 -49.09 -23.97 5.20
N TRP A 460 -50.03 -23.27 4.56
CA TRP A 460 -50.82 -22.22 5.20
C TRP A 460 -52.17 -22.79 5.70
N PRO A 461 -52.48 -22.68 7.00
CA PRO A 461 -53.65 -23.32 7.58
C PRO A 461 -54.94 -22.55 7.26
N VAL A 462 -56.00 -23.30 6.98
CA VAL A 462 -57.32 -22.73 6.64
C VAL A 462 -57.97 -22.05 7.86
N LYS A 463 -57.67 -22.51 9.09
CA LYS A 463 -58.29 -22.01 10.33
C LYS A 463 -57.61 -20.74 10.87
N THR A 464 -58.40 -19.72 11.17
CA THR A 464 -57.94 -18.41 11.67
C THR A 464 -57.05 -18.48 12.91
N GLU A 465 -57.33 -19.37 13.87
CA GLU A 465 -56.52 -19.55 15.09
C GLU A 465 -55.12 -20.13 14.82
N GLU A 466 -54.97 -20.87 13.71
CA GLU A 466 -53.70 -21.48 13.32
C GLU A 466 -52.87 -20.51 12.44
N LYS A 467 -53.51 -19.58 11.73
CA LYS A 467 -52.83 -18.56 10.89
C LYS A 467 -51.84 -17.68 11.67
N GLN A 468 -52.15 -17.29 12.90
CA GLN A 468 -51.21 -16.51 13.72
C GLN A 468 -49.96 -17.32 14.10
N LYS A 469 -50.11 -18.62 14.36
CA LYS A 469 -48.98 -19.54 14.59
C LYS A 469 -48.19 -19.79 13.31
N ALA A 470 -48.85 -19.82 12.15
CA ALA A 470 -48.19 -19.89 10.85
C ALA A 470 -47.36 -18.62 10.55
N SER A 471 -47.90 -17.42 10.78
CA SER A 471 -47.16 -16.14 10.63
C SER A 471 -45.89 -16.09 11.50
N SER A 472 -45.98 -16.54 12.76
CA SER A 472 -44.81 -16.69 13.63
C SER A 472 -43.77 -17.64 13.04
N ARG A 473 -44.19 -18.83 12.55
CA ARG A 473 -43.30 -19.81 11.90
C ARG A 473 -42.68 -19.29 10.61
N VAL A 474 -43.37 -18.46 9.82
CA VAL A 474 -42.77 -17.81 8.64
C VAL A 474 -41.68 -16.82 9.07
N THR A 475 -41.96 -16.00 10.08
CA THR A 475 -41.00 -15.02 10.62
C THR A 475 -39.74 -15.72 11.15
N GLU A 476 -39.92 -16.80 11.90
CA GLU A 476 -38.86 -17.69 12.42
C GLU A 476 -38.06 -18.35 11.28
N LEU A 477 -38.72 -19.01 10.32
CA LEU A 477 -38.09 -19.63 9.15
C LEU A 477 -37.24 -18.63 8.35
N VAL A 478 -37.81 -17.47 8.02
CA VAL A 478 -37.13 -16.42 7.24
C VAL A 478 -35.88 -15.93 7.97
N SER A 479 -35.99 -15.55 9.25
CA SER A 479 -34.89 -14.95 10.00
C SER A 479 -33.82 -15.94 10.47
N GLU A 480 -34.20 -17.18 10.78
CA GLU A 480 -33.30 -18.15 11.45
C GLU A 480 -32.86 -19.31 10.52
N THR A 481 -33.64 -19.63 9.47
CA THR A 481 -33.23 -20.63 8.48
C THR A 481 -32.75 -20.00 7.17
N LEU A 482 -33.47 -19.02 6.61
CA LEU A 482 -33.17 -18.50 5.26
C LEU A 482 -32.10 -17.40 5.25
N ILE A 483 -32.13 -16.50 6.24
CA ILE A 483 -31.12 -15.43 6.43
C ILE A 483 -30.05 -15.87 7.45
N ASP A 484 -30.42 -16.65 8.46
CA ASP A 484 -29.59 -17.07 9.61
C ASP A 484 -28.97 -15.87 10.37
N ILE A 485 -29.84 -14.95 10.82
CA ILE A 485 -29.47 -13.81 11.67
C ILE A 485 -28.73 -14.26 12.96
N PRO A 486 -29.09 -15.37 13.65
CA PRO A 486 -28.33 -15.83 14.81
C PRO A 486 -26.84 -16.10 14.50
N HIS A 487 -26.55 -16.72 13.36
CA HIS A 487 -25.16 -16.97 12.94
C HIS A 487 -24.45 -15.69 12.46
N LEU A 488 -25.14 -14.80 11.76
CA LEU A 488 -24.53 -13.51 11.37
C LEU A 488 -24.19 -12.66 12.61
N ASN A 489 -25.01 -12.74 13.66
CA ASN A 489 -24.72 -12.15 14.97
C ASN A 489 -23.52 -12.82 15.69
N SER A 490 -23.30 -14.13 15.54
CA SER A 490 -22.15 -14.81 16.16
C SER A 490 -20.83 -14.45 15.48
N ILE A 491 -20.80 -14.36 14.14
CA ILE A 491 -19.65 -13.85 13.37
C ILE A 491 -19.24 -12.45 13.84
N VAL A 492 -20.21 -11.54 14.02
CA VAL A 492 -19.93 -10.19 14.50
C VAL A 492 -19.37 -10.19 15.92
N ARG A 493 -19.99 -10.95 16.85
CA ARG A 493 -19.51 -11.07 18.25
C ARG A 493 -18.10 -11.65 18.33
N ARG A 494 -17.79 -12.65 17.50
CA ARG A 494 -16.47 -13.29 17.39
C ARG A 494 -15.38 -12.28 17.04
N ASP A 495 -15.57 -11.50 15.98
CA ASP A 495 -14.54 -10.56 15.50
C ASP A 495 -14.42 -9.32 16.39
N LEU A 496 -15.53 -8.88 17.00
CA LEU A 496 -15.51 -7.87 18.08
C LEU A 496 -14.98 -8.40 19.42
N ARG A 497 -14.61 -9.68 19.52
CA ARG A 497 -14.11 -10.37 20.73
C ARG A 497 -15.08 -10.28 21.92
N GLN A 498 -16.38 -10.19 21.66
CA GLN A 498 -17.43 -10.13 22.67
C GLN A 498 -17.73 -11.54 23.20
N LYS A 499 -17.58 -11.75 24.51
CA LYS A 499 -17.92 -13.02 25.15
C LYS A 499 -19.44 -13.22 25.15
N MET A 500 -19.91 -14.26 24.45
CA MET A 500 -21.25 -14.80 24.67
C MET A 500 -21.35 -15.36 26.08
N GLN A 501 -22.43 -15.06 26.78
CA GLN A 501 -22.68 -15.57 28.12
C GLN A 501 -23.27 -16.99 28.05
N PRO A 502 -22.99 -17.89 29.00
CA PRO A 502 -23.53 -19.26 28.97
C PRO A 502 -25.06 -19.31 28.85
N TRP A 503 -25.77 -18.37 29.49
CA TRP A 503 -27.23 -18.26 29.38
C TRP A 503 -27.71 -17.83 27.98
N GLN A 504 -26.92 -17.07 27.22
CA GLN A 504 -27.25 -16.71 25.83
C GLN A 504 -27.15 -17.91 24.90
N ILE A 505 -26.20 -18.83 25.17
CA ILE A 505 -26.07 -20.08 24.43
C ILE A 505 -27.21 -21.03 24.80
N ALA A 506 -27.46 -21.22 26.10
CA ALA A 506 -28.52 -22.09 26.61
C ALA A 506 -29.95 -21.63 26.22
N ALA A 507 -30.15 -20.34 25.94
CA ALA A 507 -31.43 -19.80 25.49
C ALA A 507 -31.72 -20.01 23.98
N LEU A 508 -30.75 -20.49 23.20
CA LEU A 508 -30.95 -20.77 21.78
C LEU A 508 -31.56 -22.17 21.54
N PRO A 509 -32.29 -22.38 20.43
CA PRO A 509 -32.70 -23.71 19.99
C PRO A 509 -31.53 -24.69 19.89
N LEU A 510 -31.77 -25.98 20.16
CA LEU A 510 -30.71 -27.01 20.20
C LEU A 510 -29.92 -27.10 18.88
N SER A 511 -30.61 -26.92 17.74
CA SER A 511 -30.01 -26.82 16.41
C SER A 511 -29.03 -25.64 16.27
N HIS A 512 -29.31 -24.50 16.90
CA HIS A 512 -28.45 -23.33 16.89
C HIS A 512 -27.30 -23.46 17.90
N GLN A 513 -27.53 -24.07 19.07
CA GLN A 513 -26.47 -24.46 20.00
C GLN A 513 -25.44 -25.38 19.31
N LYS A 514 -25.91 -26.37 18.55
CA LYS A 514 -25.05 -27.23 17.74
C LYS A 514 -24.34 -26.44 16.64
N ARG A 515 -25.05 -25.67 15.80
CA ARG A 515 -24.44 -24.85 14.72
C ARG A 515 -23.31 -23.91 15.22
N LEU A 516 -23.47 -23.30 16.41
CA LEU A 516 -22.46 -22.40 17.00
C LEU A 516 -21.09 -23.06 17.25
N VAL A 517 -21.02 -24.38 17.38
CA VAL A 517 -19.74 -25.11 17.53
C VAL A 517 -18.94 -25.15 16.21
N TRP A 518 -19.61 -24.97 15.07
CA TRP A 518 -19.02 -25.01 13.72
C TRP A 518 -18.65 -23.61 13.18
N ASP A 519 -18.75 -22.56 14.01
CA ASP A 519 -18.29 -21.19 13.72
C ASP A 519 -16.76 -21.09 13.48
N SER A 520 -16.03 -22.18 13.73
CA SER A 520 -14.59 -22.33 13.52
C SER A 520 -14.19 -22.51 12.05
N ALA A 521 -15.11 -22.90 11.17
CA ALA A 521 -14.84 -23.17 9.75
C ALA A 521 -15.02 -21.90 8.87
N PRO A 522 -13.94 -21.23 8.41
CA PRO A 522 -14.06 -20.07 7.55
C PRO A 522 -14.45 -20.45 6.12
N LEU A 523 -15.68 -20.16 5.70
CA LEU A 523 -16.22 -20.36 4.34
C LEU A 523 -15.46 -19.62 3.20
N ALA A 524 -14.31 -19.02 3.47
CA ALA A 524 -13.47 -18.27 2.53
C ALA A 524 -12.08 -18.89 2.31
N THR A 525 -11.76 -20.02 2.94
CA THR A 525 -10.55 -20.81 2.62
C THR A 525 -10.80 -21.81 1.49
N SER A 526 -9.71 -22.37 0.97
CA SER A 526 -9.75 -23.61 0.20
C SER A 526 -9.79 -24.79 1.17
N TYR A 527 -10.68 -25.74 0.90
CA TYR A 527 -10.86 -26.97 1.66
C TYR A 527 -10.39 -28.17 0.85
N HIS A 528 -9.53 -29.00 1.45
CA HIS A 528 -9.11 -30.26 0.85
C HIS A 528 -9.81 -31.43 1.57
N ILE A 529 -10.74 -32.09 0.89
CA ILE A 529 -11.43 -33.26 1.43
C ILE A 529 -10.57 -34.49 1.13
N GLN A 530 -10.04 -35.09 2.19
CA GLN A 530 -9.26 -36.31 2.14
C GLN A 530 -10.18 -37.48 2.51
N VAL A 531 -10.67 -38.22 1.51
CA VAL A 531 -11.51 -39.41 1.74
C VAL A 531 -10.59 -40.59 2.07
N ILE A 532 -10.54 -40.99 3.34
CA ILE A 532 -9.63 -42.00 3.85
C ILE A 532 -10.39 -43.32 3.99
N HIS A 533 -10.10 -44.28 3.13
CA HIS A 533 -10.66 -45.62 3.21
C HIS A 533 -9.77 -46.47 4.14
N LEU A 534 -10.30 -46.84 5.31
CA LEU A 534 -9.63 -47.75 6.25
C LEU A 534 -10.06 -49.19 5.97
N HIS A 535 -9.13 -50.01 5.51
CA HIS A 535 -9.39 -51.41 5.16
C HIS A 535 -9.04 -52.35 6.31
N GLU A 536 -9.98 -53.22 6.67
CA GLU A 536 -9.78 -54.25 7.71
C GLU A 536 -8.78 -55.33 7.29
N ASN A 537 -8.63 -55.60 5.99
CA ASN A 537 -7.74 -56.65 5.47
C ASN A 537 -7.24 -56.34 4.04
N THR A 538 -6.05 -56.83 3.69
CA THR A 538 -5.45 -56.64 2.35
C THR A 538 -6.12 -57.39 1.19
N GLU A 539 -6.96 -58.42 1.45
CA GLU A 539 -7.58 -59.23 0.39
C GLU A 539 -8.81 -58.59 -0.32
N ILE A 540 -9.24 -57.38 0.06
CA ILE A 540 -10.43 -56.68 -0.49
C ILE A 540 -10.13 -56.10 -1.90
N SER A 541 -9.80 -56.96 -2.85
CA SER A 541 -9.06 -56.61 -4.07
C SER A 541 -9.90 -56.01 -5.22
N LYS A 542 -11.24 -56.18 -5.25
CA LYS A 542 -12.04 -55.92 -6.48
C LYS A 542 -13.35 -55.12 -6.33
N GLU A 543 -13.88 -54.94 -5.13
CA GLU A 543 -15.01 -54.02 -4.92
C GLU A 543 -14.69 -52.55 -4.53
N PRO A 544 -13.55 -52.19 -3.89
CA PRO A 544 -13.45 -50.90 -3.19
C PRO A 544 -13.49 -49.70 -4.16
N LEU A 545 -12.95 -49.85 -5.38
CA LEU A 545 -12.99 -48.82 -6.41
C LEU A 545 -14.41 -48.29 -6.67
N LYS A 546 -15.44 -49.14 -6.57
CA LYS A 546 -16.82 -48.74 -6.89
C LYS A 546 -17.40 -47.83 -5.81
N LEU A 547 -17.16 -48.12 -4.54
CA LEU A 547 -17.61 -47.29 -3.41
C LEU A 547 -16.81 -45.98 -3.32
N GLN A 548 -15.50 -46.06 -3.55
CA GLN A 548 -14.60 -44.92 -3.72
C GLN A 548 -15.06 -43.99 -4.85
N GLU A 549 -15.34 -44.53 -6.05
CA GLU A 549 -15.79 -43.72 -7.18
C GLU A 549 -17.13 -43.05 -6.86
N ILE A 550 -18.12 -43.78 -6.33
CA ILE A 550 -19.43 -43.21 -5.95
C ILE A 550 -19.26 -42.06 -4.94
N THR A 551 -18.55 -42.30 -3.83
CA THR A 551 -18.46 -41.33 -2.72
C THR A 551 -17.65 -40.09 -3.12
N THR A 552 -16.51 -40.27 -3.80
CA THR A 552 -15.71 -39.14 -4.28
C THR A 552 -16.43 -38.34 -5.39
N LYS A 553 -17.20 -39.01 -6.27
CA LYS A 553 -18.02 -38.37 -7.32
C LYS A 553 -19.18 -37.58 -6.73
N ALA A 554 -19.77 -38.03 -5.62
CA ALA A 554 -20.78 -37.28 -4.89
C ALA A 554 -20.18 -36.03 -4.22
N LEU A 555 -19.05 -36.17 -3.52
CA LEU A 555 -18.35 -35.04 -2.91
C LEU A 555 -17.84 -34.03 -3.97
N ARG A 556 -17.42 -34.48 -5.16
CA ARG A 556 -17.08 -33.60 -6.29
C ARG A 556 -18.31 -32.88 -6.89
N LYS A 557 -19.47 -33.54 -6.97
CA LYS A 557 -20.75 -32.89 -7.33
C LYS A 557 -21.16 -31.83 -6.31
N PHE A 558 -20.89 -32.06 -5.01
CA PHE A 558 -21.09 -31.06 -3.97
C PHE A 558 -20.11 -29.88 -4.13
N ALA A 559 -18.83 -30.17 -4.33
CA ALA A 559 -17.77 -29.18 -4.54
C ALA A 559 -18.09 -28.21 -5.69
N GLU A 560 -18.45 -28.72 -6.87
CA GLU A 560 -18.81 -27.87 -8.02
C GLU A 560 -20.07 -27.01 -7.76
N LYS A 561 -21.00 -27.45 -6.90
CA LYS A 561 -22.14 -26.63 -6.48
C LYS A 561 -21.77 -25.50 -5.52
N VAL A 562 -20.81 -25.72 -4.61
CA VAL A 562 -20.39 -24.71 -3.61
C VAL A 562 -19.23 -23.83 -4.07
N LYS A 563 -18.65 -24.12 -5.25
CA LYS A 563 -17.55 -23.42 -5.92
C LYS A 563 -17.68 -21.89 -5.97
N GLY A 564 -18.91 -21.38 -6.07
CA GLY A 564 -19.23 -19.94 -6.01
C GLY A 564 -19.33 -19.36 -4.59
N VAL A 565 -18.81 -20.05 -3.58
CA VAL A 565 -18.72 -19.65 -2.16
C VAL A 565 -17.36 -20.07 -1.59
N THR A 566 -16.94 -21.32 -1.81
CA THR A 566 -15.65 -21.86 -1.33
C THR A 566 -15.05 -22.83 -2.36
N ARG A 567 -13.71 -22.87 -2.46
CA ARG A 567 -13.00 -23.89 -3.24
C ARG A 567 -12.94 -25.18 -2.41
N VAL A 568 -13.41 -26.27 -2.99
CA VAL A 568 -13.42 -27.59 -2.36
C VAL A 568 -12.76 -28.58 -3.32
N GLU A 569 -11.71 -29.24 -2.88
CA GLU A 569 -11.02 -30.30 -3.60
C GLU A 569 -11.27 -31.66 -2.95
N VAL A 570 -11.18 -32.75 -3.71
CA VAL A 570 -11.53 -34.10 -3.24
C VAL A 570 -10.49 -35.12 -3.69
N SER A 571 -9.61 -35.50 -2.78
CA SER A 571 -8.71 -36.64 -2.89
C SER A 571 -9.33 -37.90 -2.29
N SER A 572 -8.67 -39.04 -2.48
CA SER A 572 -9.02 -40.29 -1.82
C SER A 572 -7.78 -41.13 -1.62
N GLU A 573 -7.59 -41.62 -0.41
CA GLU A 573 -6.43 -42.40 0.01
C GLU A 573 -6.90 -43.67 0.72
N HIS A 574 -6.06 -44.71 0.70
CA HIS A 574 -6.36 -46.01 1.28
C HIS A 574 -5.31 -46.32 2.34
N LEU A 575 -5.76 -46.48 3.58
CA LEU A 575 -4.95 -46.94 4.68
C LEU A 575 -5.17 -48.45 4.87
N TRP A 576 -4.06 -49.18 4.76
CA TRP A 576 -3.96 -50.63 4.95
C TRP A 576 -3.23 -50.89 6.29
N ASP A 577 -2.95 -52.16 6.62
CA ASP A 577 -2.23 -52.57 7.83
C ASP A 577 -2.93 -52.21 9.17
N PHE A 578 -4.26 -52.10 9.17
CA PHE A 578 -5.13 -51.96 10.37
C PHE A 578 -5.64 -53.32 10.92
N GLU A 579 -5.04 -54.42 10.49
CA GLU A 579 -5.49 -55.80 10.74
C GLU A 579 -5.47 -56.22 12.23
N PRO A 580 -6.34 -57.17 12.67
CA PRO A 580 -7.34 -57.90 11.89
C PRO A 580 -8.80 -57.72 12.36
N THR A 581 -9.08 -56.84 13.34
CA THR A 581 -10.45 -56.63 13.90
C THR A 581 -10.75 -55.19 14.34
N MET A 582 -9.85 -54.23 14.07
CA MET A 582 -9.82 -52.86 14.62
C MET A 582 -9.87 -52.80 16.16
N GLN A 583 -8.77 -52.37 16.79
CA GLN A 583 -8.66 -52.24 18.26
C GLN A 583 -9.73 -51.33 18.92
N PHE A 584 -10.40 -50.51 18.11
CA PHE A 584 -11.43 -49.54 18.50
C PHE A 584 -12.85 -50.12 18.50
N LEU A 585 -13.05 -51.35 18.04
CA LEU A 585 -14.37 -51.98 17.94
C LEU A 585 -14.62 -52.95 19.10
N ALA A 586 -15.74 -52.75 19.79
CA ALA A 586 -16.24 -53.64 20.83
C ALA A 586 -17.56 -54.27 20.38
N LYS A 587 -17.85 -55.50 20.82
CA LYS A 587 -19.16 -56.10 20.62
C LYS A 587 -20.16 -55.63 21.67
N ASP A 588 -21.38 -55.32 21.25
CA ASP A 588 -22.48 -55.01 22.15
C ASP A 588 -23.19 -56.28 22.68
N VAL A 589 -24.21 -56.09 23.51
CA VAL A 589 -25.03 -57.17 24.10
C VAL A 589 -25.85 -57.93 23.04
N GLN A 590 -25.87 -57.46 21.78
CA GLN A 590 -26.51 -58.09 20.64
C GLN A 590 -25.48 -58.76 19.69
N GLU A 591 -24.22 -58.91 20.13
CA GLU A 591 -23.08 -59.43 19.35
C GLU A 591 -22.70 -58.60 18.10
N ARG A 592 -23.21 -57.37 17.98
CA ARG A 592 -22.90 -56.44 16.87
C ARG A 592 -21.60 -55.70 17.14
N TRP A 593 -20.80 -55.42 16.11
CA TRP A 593 -19.62 -54.56 16.25
C TRP A 593 -20.03 -53.09 16.42
N THR A 594 -19.46 -52.44 17.43
CA THR A 594 -19.75 -51.06 17.81
C THR A 594 -18.48 -50.25 17.97
N LEU A 595 -18.51 -49.00 17.47
CA LEU A 595 -17.52 -47.97 17.76
C LEU A 595 -18.09 -47.04 18.84
N THR A 596 -17.48 -47.02 20.02
CA THR A 596 -17.87 -46.13 21.13
C THR A 596 -17.22 -44.74 21.00
N HIS A 597 -17.72 -43.75 21.73
CA HIS A 597 -17.15 -42.40 21.74
C HIS A 597 -15.65 -42.39 22.13
N GLU A 598 -15.26 -43.10 23.19
CA GLU A 598 -13.86 -43.19 23.63
C GLU A 598 -12.95 -43.79 22.56
N ALA A 599 -13.41 -44.86 21.91
CA ALA A 599 -12.66 -45.55 20.87
C ALA A 599 -12.58 -44.74 19.55
N MET A 600 -13.61 -43.94 19.26
CA MET A 600 -13.59 -42.98 18.16
C MET A 600 -12.51 -41.89 18.36
N GLU A 601 -12.28 -41.41 19.59
CA GLU A 601 -11.16 -40.51 19.83
C GLU A 601 -9.80 -41.16 19.55
N GLU A 602 -9.62 -42.44 19.91
CA GLU A 602 -8.38 -43.16 19.66
C GLU A 602 -8.15 -43.40 18.16
N LEU A 603 -9.21 -43.77 17.43
CA LEU A 603 -9.21 -43.85 15.97
C LEU A 603 -8.77 -42.53 15.31
N ILE A 604 -9.33 -41.39 15.75
CA ILE A 604 -8.97 -40.05 15.26
C ILE A 604 -7.47 -39.77 15.51
N LYS A 605 -7.00 -39.98 16.75
CA LYS A 605 -5.58 -39.81 17.13
C LYS A 605 -4.66 -40.70 16.30
N LYS A 606 -5.09 -41.93 15.99
CA LYS A 606 -4.33 -42.89 15.18
C LYS A 606 -4.25 -42.46 13.71
N VAL A 607 -5.36 -42.06 13.10
CA VAL A 607 -5.37 -41.54 11.72
C VAL A 607 -4.47 -40.30 11.61
N ASP A 608 -4.63 -39.30 12.48
CA ASP A 608 -3.80 -38.09 12.45
C ASP A 608 -2.30 -38.36 12.69
N SER A 609 -1.94 -39.46 13.38
CA SER A 609 -0.55 -39.88 13.56
C SER A 609 0.11 -40.45 12.30
N GLN A 610 -0.66 -41.05 11.40
CA GLN A 610 -0.16 -41.57 10.12
C GLN A 610 -0.24 -40.52 9.01
N MET A 611 -1.26 -39.67 9.03
CA MET A 611 -1.50 -38.62 8.03
C MET A 611 -0.70 -37.32 8.30
N GLN A 612 0.54 -37.42 8.81
CA GLN A 612 1.41 -36.27 9.06
C GLN A 612 2.04 -35.72 7.77
N THR A 613 1.24 -35.04 6.95
CA THR A 613 1.73 -34.27 5.81
C THR A 613 2.33 -32.92 6.22
N SER A 614 3.25 -32.41 5.40
CA SER A 614 4.14 -31.31 5.75
C SER A 614 3.52 -29.93 5.54
N LEU A 615 3.18 -29.25 6.65
CA LEU A 615 2.94 -27.80 6.74
C LEU A 615 2.00 -27.23 5.66
N GLU A 616 0.88 -27.92 5.43
CA GLU A 616 -0.06 -27.59 4.36
C GLU A 616 -0.73 -26.22 4.56
N GLN A 617 -0.96 -25.52 3.45
CA GLN A 617 -1.52 -24.16 3.43
C GLN A 617 -3.06 -24.12 3.33
N GLU A 618 -3.71 -25.28 3.20
CA GLU A 618 -5.15 -25.42 3.00
C GLU A 618 -5.83 -26.13 4.19
N THR A 619 -7.15 -26.00 4.31
CA THR A 619 -7.90 -26.62 5.43
C THR A 619 -8.32 -28.03 5.06
N VAL A 620 -7.66 -29.05 5.62
CA VAL A 620 -8.00 -30.46 5.37
C VAL A 620 -9.24 -30.87 6.17
N LEU A 621 -10.15 -31.61 5.54
CA LEU A 621 -11.24 -32.33 6.20
C LEU A 621 -11.13 -33.83 5.89
N ARG A 622 -10.95 -34.65 6.93
CA ARG A 622 -10.73 -36.10 6.83
C ARG A 622 -12.05 -36.87 6.89
N PHE A 623 -12.43 -37.48 5.78
CA PHE A 623 -13.65 -38.28 5.66
C PHE A 623 -13.26 -39.75 5.73
N VAL A 624 -13.19 -40.27 6.95
CA VAL A 624 -12.79 -41.64 7.26
C VAL A 624 -13.96 -42.58 7.01
N ILE A 625 -13.77 -43.55 6.12
CA ILE A 625 -14.73 -44.61 5.79
C ILE A 625 -14.17 -45.92 6.32
N LEU A 626 -14.88 -46.54 7.26
CA LEU A 626 -14.56 -47.86 7.80
C LEU A 626 -15.06 -48.93 6.83
N GLU A 627 -14.12 -49.60 6.14
CA GLU A 627 -14.37 -50.74 5.25
C GLU A 627 -14.05 -52.06 5.99
N THR A 628 -14.96 -52.43 6.88
CA THR A 628 -15.01 -53.72 7.57
C THR A 628 -15.82 -54.75 6.77
N THR A 629 -15.56 -56.03 7.04
CA THR A 629 -16.27 -57.18 6.48
C THR A 629 -17.63 -57.40 7.15
N GLU A 630 -17.72 -57.19 8.47
CA GLU A 630 -18.96 -57.21 9.24
C GLU A 630 -19.50 -55.77 9.49
N PRO A 631 -20.83 -55.58 9.61
CA PRO A 631 -21.42 -54.25 9.72
C PRO A 631 -21.17 -53.61 11.10
N VAL A 632 -20.55 -52.43 11.09
CA VAL A 632 -20.29 -51.63 12.30
C VAL A 632 -21.38 -50.59 12.54
N VAL A 633 -21.84 -50.53 13.78
CA VAL A 633 -22.69 -49.46 14.35
C VAL A 633 -21.80 -48.46 15.09
N VAL A 634 -22.14 -47.17 15.07
CA VAL A 634 -21.46 -46.17 15.92
C VAL A 634 -22.40 -45.81 17.06
N LEU A 635 -21.87 -45.63 18.27
CA LEU A 635 -22.65 -45.25 19.45
C LEU A 635 -22.30 -43.81 19.89
N ASP A 636 -23.31 -43.06 20.31
CA ASP A 636 -23.13 -41.71 20.87
C ASP A 636 -22.74 -41.73 22.36
N GLU A 637 -22.62 -40.55 22.99
CA GLU A 637 -22.32 -40.43 24.43
C GLU A 637 -23.37 -41.06 25.35
N THR A 638 -24.60 -41.27 24.87
CA THR A 638 -25.71 -41.88 25.61
C THR A 638 -25.87 -43.38 25.34
N GLY A 639 -25.18 -43.90 24.32
CA GLY A 639 -25.27 -45.29 23.88
C GLY A 639 -26.36 -45.53 22.82
N GLU A 640 -26.87 -44.50 22.15
CA GLU A 640 -27.82 -44.67 21.03
C GLU A 640 -27.11 -44.99 19.70
N ASP A 641 -27.75 -45.85 18.90
CA ASP A 641 -27.31 -46.26 17.55
C ASP A 641 -27.28 -45.05 16.58
N ILE A 642 -26.10 -44.55 16.24
CA ILE A 642 -25.89 -43.49 15.25
C ILE A 642 -25.20 -44.00 13.98
N HIS A 643 -25.47 -43.35 12.85
CA HIS A 643 -25.05 -43.84 11.52
C HIS A 643 -23.64 -43.38 11.09
N GLY A 644 -23.00 -42.53 11.89
CA GLY A 644 -21.70 -41.90 11.65
C GLY A 644 -21.61 -40.58 12.40
N VAL A 645 -20.40 -40.04 12.55
CA VAL A 645 -20.14 -38.81 13.32
C VAL A 645 -19.42 -37.78 12.44
N ALA A 646 -19.85 -36.52 12.51
CA ALA A 646 -19.06 -35.38 12.04
C ALA A 646 -18.33 -34.75 13.23
N VAL A 647 -17.07 -34.35 13.05
CA VAL A 647 -16.22 -33.74 14.08
C VAL A 647 -15.77 -32.36 13.62
N ALA A 648 -16.19 -31.31 14.31
CA ALA A 648 -16.00 -29.93 13.88
C ALA A 648 -14.55 -29.59 13.53
N SER A 649 -14.33 -29.00 12.35
CA SER A 649 -13.01 -28.65 11.78
C SER A 649 -12.02 -29.81 11.54
N TRP A 650 -12.41 -31.07 11.81
CA TRP A 650 -11.59 -32.25 11.50
C TRP A 650 -12.14 -33.06 10.31
N GLY A 651 -13.45 -33.35 10.28
CA GLY A 651 -14.05 -34.16 9.22
C GLY A 651 -15.17 -35.08 9.71
N ALA A 652 -15.13 -36.37 9.35
CA ALA A 652 -16.17 -37.33 9.72
C ALA A 652 -15.67 -38.78 9.77
N VAL A 653 -16.31 -39.60 10.60
CA VAL A 653 -16.12 -41.06 10.69
C VAL A 653 -17.43 -41.74 10.28
N LEU A 654 -17.36 -42.55 9.21
CA LEU A 654 -18.53 -43.13 8.53
C LEU A 654 -18.35 -44.66 8.38
N THR A 655 -19.40 -45.44 8.65
CA THR A 655 -19.40 -46.90 8.42
C THR A 655 -19.93 -47.26 7.02
N ARG A 656 -19.26 -48.19 6.32
CA ARG A 656 -19.64 -48.68 4.98
C ARG A 656 -21.03 -49.33 5.01
N ASN A 657 -22.00 -48.72 4.33
CA ASN A 657 -23.31 -49.29 4.00
C ASN A 657 -23.90 -48.70 2.71
N GLU A 658 -25.09 -49.14 2.30
CA GLU A 658 -25.77 -48.64 1.07
C GLU A 658 -25.99 -47.12 1.03
N ALA A 659 -26.02 -46.47 2.19
CA ALA A 659 -26.24 -45.02 2.34
C ALA A 659 -24.95 -44.20 2.51
N THR A 660 -23.76 -44.79 2.30
CA THR A 660 -22.45 -44.09 2.49
C THR A 660 -22.36 -42.77 1.71
N GLU A 661 -22.93 -42.70 0.50
CA GLU A 661 -23.03 -41.46 -0.28
C GLU A 661 -23.83 -40.38 0.48
N SER A 662 -25.05 -40.70 0.94
CA SER A 662 -25.89 -39.78 1.71
C SER A 662 -25.23 -39.38 3.03
N LYS A 663 -24.53 -40.30 3.72
CA LYS A 663 -23.76 -39.99 4.94
C LYS A 663 -22.65 -38.98 4.68
N ALA A 664 -21.85 -39.17 3.63
CA ALA A 664 -20.77 -38.26 3.27
C ALA A 664 -21.29 -36.87 2.88
N ILE A 665 -22.40 -36.80 2.14
CA ILE A 665 -23.07 -35.53 1.81
C ILE A 665 -23.64 -34.83 3.05
N ALA A 666 -24.27 -35.56 3.97
CA ALA A 666 -24.75 -34.99 5.24
C ALA A 666 -23.60 -34.46 6.10
N ALA A 667 -22.52 -35.23 6.25
CA ALA A 667 -21.35 -34.83 7.01
C ALA A 667 -20.70 -33.55 6.48
N ILE A 668 -20.54 -33.36 5.15
CA ILE A 668 -20.03 -32.09 4.62
C ILE A 668 -21.02 -30.93 4.74
N ARG A 669 -22.33 -31.18 4.63
CA ARG A 669 -23.35 -30.15 4.88
C ARG A 669 -23.27 -29.63 6.32
N ILE A 670 -22.87 -30.45 7.29
CA ILE A 670 -22.60 -30.01 8.67
C ILE A 670 -21.27 -29.26 8.78
N GLN A 671 -20.18 -29.76 8.18
CA GLN A 671 -18.88 -29.04 8.18
C GLN A 671 -18.96 -27.64 7.57
N MET A 672 -19.80 -27.46 6.54
CA MET A 672 -20.07 -26.16 5.91
C MET A 672 -21.14 -25.33 6.65
N GLY A 673 -21.70 -25.84 7.76
CA GLY A 673 -22.75 -25.18 8.54
C GLY A 673 -24.08 -24.97 7.80
N MET A 674 -24.40 -25.82 6.81
CA MET A 674 -25.69 -25.82 6.13
C MET A 674 -26.76 -26.52 6.98
N ASP A 675 -26.38 -27.67 7.55
CA ASP A 675 -27.17 -28.48 8.49
C ASP A 675 -26.66 -28.33 9.93
N ALA A 676 -27.44 -28.80 10.90
CA ALA A 676 -27.09 -28.75 12.33
C ALA A 676 -26.73 -30.12 12.94
N GLU A 677 -27.19 -31.20 12.32
CA GLU A 677 -27.18 -32.57 12.85
C GLU A 677 -27.11 -33.58 11.69
N LEU A 678 -26.49 -34.75 11.92
CA LEU A 678 -26.69 -35.90 11.03
C LEU A 678 -28.10 -36.43 11.29
N SER A 679 -28.94 -36.52 10.26
CA SER A 679 -30.32 -36.97 10.43
C SER A 679 -30.37 -38.42 10.93
N ILE A 680 -31.05 -38.64 12.06
CA ILE A 680 -31.29 -39.97 12.60
C ILE A 680 -32.21 -40.73 11.62
N GLY A 681 -31.72 -41.86 11.10
CA GLY A 681 -32.40 -42.64 10.06
C GLY A 681 -32.42 -42.00 8.65
N TRP A 682 -33.36 -42.53 7.84
CA TRP A 682 -33.69 -42.17 6.44
C TRP A 682 -32.81 -42.74 5.31
N HIS A 683 -33.47 -43.56 4.47
CA HIS A 683 -32.99 -43.93 3.11
C HIS A 683 -33.20 -42.79 2.09
N ARG A 684 -33.00 -41.51 2.49
CA ARG A 684 -33.15 -40.39 1.54
C ARG A 684 -31.93 -40.37 0.58
N PRO A 685 -32.15 -40.20 -0.73
CA PRO A 685 -31.04 -39.88 -1.63
C PRO A 685 -30.40 -38.56 -1.19
N PRO A 686 -29.10 -38.35 -1.47
CA PRO A 686 -28.37 -37.17 -0.99
C PRO A 686 -29.09 -35.89 -1.42
N VAL A 687 -29.57 -35.12 -0.44
CA VAL A 687 -30.34 -33.90 -0.72
C VAL A 687 -29.42 -32.91 -1.42
N ALA A 688 -29.70 -32.72 -2.70
CA ALA A 688 -28.99 -31.80 -3.57
C ALA A 688 -28.98 -30.39 -2.93
N VAL A 689 -27.79 -29.81 -2.73
CA VAL A 689 -27.66 -28.44 -2.21
C VAL A 689 -28.54 -27.50 -3.05
N CYS A 690 -29.44 -26.80 -2.37
CA CYS A 690 -30.43 -25.92 -2.96
C CYS A 690 -29.83 -24.52 -3.22
N GLN A 691 -30.32 -23.82 -4.25
CA GLN A 691 -29.82 -22.48 -4.61
C GLN A 691 -29.92 -21.47 -3.46
N TRP A 692 -30.96 -21.57 -2.61
CA TRP A 692 -31.10 -20.70 -1.43
C TRP A 692 -30.05 -20.98 -0.35
N GLU A 693 -29.59 -22.23 -0.21
CA GLU A 693 -28.53 -22.60 0.75
C GLU A 693 -27.18 -22.01 0.32
N ILE A 694 -26.90 -22.03 -0.99
CA ILE A 694 -25.72 -21.41 -1.61
C ILE A 694 -25.78 -19.88 -1.44
N ALA A 695 -26.94 -19.27 -1.65
CA ALA A 695 -27.14 -17.83 -1.45
C ALA A 695 -26.92 -17.42 0.02
N ARG A 696 -27.49 -18.16 0.98
CA ARG A 696 -27.29 -17.99 2.43
C ARG A 696 -25.82 -18.16 2.81
N ALA A 697 -25.14 -19.19 2.31
CA ALA A 697 -23.72 -19.42 2.56
C ALA A 697 -22.84 -18.29 1.97
N ARG A 698 -23.19 -17.76 0.79
CA ARG A 698 -22.53 -16.59 0.20
C ARG A 698 -22.72 -15.33 1.05
N LEU A 699 -23.92 -15.06 1.57
CA LEU A 699 -24.17 -13.94 2.49
C LEU A 699 -23.31 -14.06 3.76
N ARG A 700 -23.31 -15.24 4.38
CA ARG A 700 -22.48 -15.58 5.55
C ARG A 700 -20.98 -15.33 5.28
N ALA A 701 -20.48 -15.77 4.13
CA ALA A 701 -19.08 -15.58 3.74
C ALA A 701 -18.74 -14.12 3.39
N SER A 702 -19.66 -13.37 2.77
CA SER A 702 -19.51 -11.91 2.55
C SER A 702 -19.38 -11.15 3.88
N VAL A 703 -20.21 -11.47 4.88
CA VAL A 703 -20.15 -10.83 6.21
C VAL A 703 -18.88 -11.22 6.98
N ASP A 704 -18.45 -12.49 6.94
CA ASP A 704 -17.16 -12.93 7.50
C ASP A 704 -15.97 -12.18 6.87
N ASN A 705 -15.98 -12.03 5.54
CA ASN A 705 -14.92 -11.30 4.82
C ASN A 705 -14.92 -9.79 5.16
N ALA A 706 -16.10 -9.15 5.23
CA ALA A 706 -16.21 -7.73 5.60
C ALA A 706 -15.75 -7.46 7.03
N MET A 707 -16.19 -8.28 8.00
CA MET A 707 -15.80 -8.15 9.41
C MET A 707 -14.30 -8.37 9.63
N ARG A 708 -13.70 -9.36 8.97
CA ARG A 708 -12.26 -9.61 9.04
C ARG A 708 -11.44 -8.50 8.39
N ALA A 709 -11.83 -8.03 7.19
CA ALA A 709 -11.15 -6.92 6.53
C ALA A 709 -11.17 -5.65 7.40
N ALA A 710 -12.33 -5.28 7.94
CA ALA A 710 -12.47 -4.16 8.87
C ALA A 710 -11.60 -4.33 10.14
N SER A 711 -11.51 -5.56 10.66
CA SER A 711 -10.72 -5.86 11.86
C SER A 711 -9.21 -5.83 11.62
N ALA A 712 -8.73 -6.32 10.47
CA ALA A 712 -7.34 -6.23 10.06
C ALA A 712 -6.90 -4.77 9.80
N ILE A 713 -7.76 -3.98 9.14
CA ILE A 713 -7.53 -2.53 8.94
C ILE A 713 -7.45 -1.80 10.29
N ARG A 714 -8.36 -2.09 11.23
CA ARG A 714 -8.32 -1.51 12.59
C ARG A 714 -7.08 -1.94 13.39
N ALA A 715 -6.56 -3.16 13.18
CA ALA A 715 -5.32 -3.61 13.78
C ALA A 715 -4.10 -2.83 13.24
N LEU A 716 -4.04 -2.62 11.92
CA LEU A 716 -3.02 -1.79 11.25
C LEU A 716 -3.04 -0.34 11.75
N ASP A 717 -4.21 0.29 11.85
CA ASP A 717 -4.37 1.64 12.40
C ASP A 717 -3.88 1.74 13.86
N GLN A 718 -4.35 0.84 14.75
CA GLN A 718 -3.89 0.80 16.14
C GLN A 718 -2.37 0.56 16.27
N LEU A 719 -1.76 -0.16 15.33
CA LEU A 719 -0.33 -0.41 15.28
C LEU A 719 0.43 0.86 14.85
N ALA A 720 -0.02 1.52 13.78
CA ALA A 720 0.55 2.77 13.28
C ALA A 720 0.47 3.90 14.33
N GLN A 721 -0.65 4.01 15.05
CA GLN A 721 -0.81 4.98 16.15
C GLN A 721 0.15 4.72 17.32
N LYS A 722 0.45 3.46 17.64
CA LYS A 722 1.35 3.10 18.76
C LYS A 722 2.83 3.26 18.41
N ILE A 723 3.21 3.08 17.14
CA ILE A 723 4.61 3.10 16.71
C ILE A 723 4.95 4.42 16.00
N SER A 724 5.01 5.48 16.81
CA SER A 724 5.09 6.88 16.38
C SER A 724 6.37 7.31 15.63
N ASN A 725 7.33 6.41 15.39
CA ASN A 725 8.68 6.70 14.88
C ASN A 725 9.11 5.86 13.66
N ILE A 726 8.20 5.15 12.98
CA ILE A 726 8.55 4.27 11.86
C ILE A 726 8.07 4.81 10.51
N ALA A 727 8.94 4.70 9.50
CA ALA A 727 8.57 4.82 8.10
C ALA A 727 8.08 3.44 7.61
N ILE A 728 6.79 3.36 7.24
CA ILE A 728 6.17 2.11 6.78
C ILE A 728 6.26 2.06 5.25
N ASN A 729 6.48 0.85 4.70
CA ASN A 729 6.61 0.65 3.25
C ASN A 729 5.36 1.13 2.48
N ASN A 730 5.57 1.92 1.43
CA ASN A 730 4.51 2.45 0.57
C ASN A 730 3.60 1.36 0.00
N ASP A 731 4.15 0.19 -0.34
CA ASP A 731 3.38 -0.95 -0.86
C ASP A 731 2.41 -1.55 0.19
N VAL A 732 2.81 -1.57 1.48
CA VAL A 732 1.94 -1.99 2.59
C VAL A 732 0.82 -0.97 2.80
N ALA A 733 1.14 0.33 2.73
CA ALA A 733 0.17 1.40 2.84
C ALA A 733 -0.82 1.41 1.66
N ASP A 734 -0.36 1.14 0.43
CA ASP A 734 -1.24 1.02 -0.74
C ASP A 734 -2.12 -0.24 -0.68
N ARG A 735 -1.58 -1.40 -0.28
CA ARG A 735 -2.40 -2.61 -0.03
C ARG A 735 -3.52 -2.33 0.99
N ALA A 736 -3.21 -1.66 2.10
CA ALA A 736 -4.21 -1.22 3.07
C ALA A 736 -5.21 -0.18 2.49
N THR A 737 -4.74 0.73 1.64
CA THR A 737 -5.58 1.76 0.99
C THR A 737 -6.55 1.17 -0.02
N ARG A 738 -6.12 0.19 -0.83
CA ARG A 738 -6.99 -0.58 -1.72
C ARG A 738 -8.04 -1.36 -0.91
N ALA A 739 -7.62 -2.05 0.15
CA ALA A 739 -8.52 -2.78 1.04
C ALA A 739 -9.63 -1.87 1.63
N VAL A 740 -9.27 -0.70 2.18
CA VAL A 740 -10.25 0.29 2.67
C VAL A 740 -11.16 0.77 1.55
N ARG A 741 -10.64 1.10 0.36
CA ARG A 741 -11.43 1.61 -0.76
C ARG A 741 -12.47 0.60 -1.25
N ILE A 742 -12.10 -0.67 -1.37
CA ILE A 742 -13.00 -1.74 -1.81
C ILE A 742 -14.08 -1.99 -0.74
N LEU A 743 -13.68 -2.06 0.53
CA LEU A 743 -14.60 -2.20 1.66
C LEU A 743 -15.57 -1.00 1.76
N ASP A 744 -15.09 0.22 1.52
CA ASP A 744 -15.91 1.44 1.49
C ASP A 744 -16.98 1.42 0.39
N ASP A 745 -16.65 0.92 -0.82
CA ASP A 745 -17.56 0.88 -1.98
C ASP A 745 -18.61 -0.25 -1.92
N VAL A 746 -18.24 -1.42 -1.39
CA VAL A 746 -19.15 -2.58 -1.30
C VAL A 746 -20.10 -2.47 -0.09
N VAL A 747 -19.64 -1.88 1.02
CA VAL A 747 -20.40 -1.78 2.28
C VAL A 747 -21.32 -0.53 2.27
N ARG A 748 -21.79 -0.08 1.09
CA ARG A 748 -22.69 1.07 0.97
C ARG A 748 -24.14 0.62 1.04
N PRO A 749 -25.03 1.34 1.76
CA PRO A 749 -26.45 1.00 1.78
C PRO A 749 -27.05 1.10 0.37
N GLY A 750 -27.96 0.17 0.03
CA GLY A 750 -28.59 0.10 -1.29
C GLY A 750 -27.81 -0.71 -2.35
N ARG A 751 -26.85 -1.54 -1.95
CA ARG A 751 -26.17 -2.53 -2.81
C ARG A 751 -26.08 -3.90 -2.11
N VAL A 752 -25.98 -4.97 -2.89
CA VAL A 752 -25.59 -6.29 -2.37
C VAL A 752 -24.10 -6.32 -2.02
N LEU A 753 -23.79 -7.01 -0.92
CA LEU A 753 -22.42 -7.34 -0.50
C LEU A 753 -21.74 -8.29 -1.51
N ASN A 754 -21.10 -7.72 -2.53
CA ASN A 754 -20.33 -8.46 -3.54
C ASN A 754 -19.22 -9.29 -2.87
N PHE A 755 -19.38 -10.62 -2.95
CA PHE A 755 -18.53 -11.60 -2.27
C PHE A 755 -17.06 -11.53 -2.72
N GLU A 756 -16.80 -11.41 -4.02
CA GLU A 756 -15.45 -11.48 -4.57
C GLU A 756 -14.63 -10.23 -4.21
N ARG A 757 -15.24 -9.05 -4.30
CA ARG A 757 -14.62 -7.79 -3.85
C ARG A 757 -14.34 -7.80 -2.33
N LEU A 758 -15.21 -8.37 -1.52
CA LEU A 758 -14.97 -8.50 -0.07
C LEU A 758 -13.86 -9.51 0.24
N LEU A 759 -13.75 -10.58 -0.54
CA LEU A 759 -12.64 -11.53 -0.48
C LEU A 759 -11.31 -10.89 -0.89
N GLU A 760 -11.30 -10.03 -1.91
CA GLU A 760 -10.14 -9.22 -2.30
C GLU A 760 -9.75 -8.23 -1.19
N ALA A 761 -10.69 -7.45 -0.67
CA ALA A 761 -10.46 -6.48 0.41
C ALA A 761 -9.87 -7.15 1.66
N ARG A 762 -10.39 -8.34 2.03
CA ARG A 762 -9.81 -9.18 3.09
C ARG A 762 -8.39 -9.60 2.76
N ARG A 763 -8.13 -10.19 1.59
CA ARG A 763 -6.79 -10.65 1.18
C ARG A 763 -5.75 -9.53 1.21
N LEU A 764 -6.13 -8.33 0.76
CA LEU A 764 -5.27 -7.14 0.81
C LEU A 764 -4.99 -6.67 2.25
N ALA A 765 -6.01 -6.65 3.11
CA ALA A 765 -5.85 -6.29 4.52
C ALA A 765 -5.03 -7.32 5.32
N ASP A 766 -5.30 -8.62 5.14
CA ASP A 766 -4.54 -9.72 5.74
C ASP A 766 -3.10 -9.73 5.23
N SER A 767 -2.87 -9.46 3.93
CA SER A 767 -1.53 -9.35 3.33
C SER A 767 -0.74 -8.17 3.90
N ALA A 768 -1.37 -7.00 4.05
CA ALA A 768 -0.73 -5.83 4.66
C ALA A 768 -0.41 -6.06 6.14
N ASN A 769 -1.32 -6.66 6.91
CA ASN A 769 -1.15 -6.92 8.34
C ASN A 769 -0.09 -7.99 8.66
N ASN A 770 0.11 -8.97 7.77
CA ASN A 770 1.11 -10.03 7.92
C ASN A 770 2.43 -9.74 7.18
N ASP A 771 2.67 -8.51 6.74
CA ASP A 771 3.90 -8.17 6.00
C ASP A 771 5.16 -8.34 6.85
N HIS A 772 6.19 -8.98 6.29
CA HIS A 772 7.44 -9.25 7.00
C HIS A 772 8.13 -7.99 7.56
N SER A 773 7.97 -6.83 6.91
CA SER A 773 8.51 -5.57 7.44
C SER A 773 7.80 -5.17 8.74
N LEU A 774 6.47 -5.18 8.78
CA LEU A 774 5.68 -4.89 9.98
C LEU A 774 5.94 -5.91 11.09
N LEU A 775 6.02 -7.21 10.77
CA LEU A 775 6.29 -8.26 11.74
C LEU A 775 7.69 -8.16 12.36
N ALA A 776 8.71 -7.78 11.58
CA ALA A 776 10.05 -7.50 12.11
C ALA A 776 10.05 -6.31 13.07
N MET A 777 9.39 -5.21 12.69
CA MET A 777 9.30 -4.00 13.51
C MET A 777 8.51 -4.22 14.81
N LEU A 778 7.45 -5.06 14.77
CA LEU A 778 6.74 -5.55 15.95
C LEU A 778 7.64 -6.35 16.89
N LYS A 779 8.45 -7.27 16.33
CA LYS A 779 9.39 -8.10 17.09
C LYS A 779 10.44 -7.25 17.82
N ASP A 780 11.00 -6.25 17.15
CA ASP A 780 11.97 -5.33 17.75
C ASP A 780 11.32 -4.43 18.83
N TYR A 781 10.10 -3.94 18.60
CA TYR A 781 9.35 -3.18 19.62
C TYR A 781 9.07 -4.02 20.87
N VAL A 782 8.62 -5.27 20.71
CA VAL A 782 8.40 -6.20 21.84
C VAL A 782 9.72 -6.51 22.56
N LEU A 783 10.83 -6.69 21.83
CA LEU A 783 12.15 -6.93 22.42
C LEU A 783 12.66 -5.70 23.21
N GLN A 784 12.42 -4.49 22.71
CA GLN A 784 12.72 -3.24 23.44
C GLN A 784 11.85 -3.11 24.70
N PHE A 785 10.55 -3.40 24.61
CA PHE A 785 9.64 -3.33 25.75
C PHE A 785 9.98 -4.36 26.83
N GLN A 786 10.32 -5.60 26.45
CA GLN A 786 10.81 -6.63 27.39
C GLN A 786 12.11 -6.21 28.07
N LYS A 787 13.07 -5.63 27.34
CA LYS A 787 14.30 -5.07 27.91
C LYS A 787 14.00 -3.95 28.91
N ALA A 788 13.15 -2.98 28.53
CA ALA A 788 12.75 -1.88 29.41
C ALA A 788 12.06 -2.39 30.69
N ALA A 789 11.09 -3.31 30.57
CA ALA A 789 10.40 -3.92 31.71
C ALA A 789 11.37 -4.69 32.62
N SER A 790 12.34 -5.41 32.06
CA SER A 790 13.38 -6.10 32.86
C SER A 790 14.27 -5.13 33.63
N SER A 791 14.64 -3.99 33.02
CA SER A 791 15.42 -2.93 33.67
C SER A 791 14.62 -2.28 34.81
N TYR A 792 13.33 -2.00 34.59
CA TYR A 792 12.44 -1.41 35.60
C TYR A 792 12.20 -2.37 36.77
N ALA A 793 12.10 -3.68 36.52
CA ALA A 793 12.04 -4.71 37.56
C ALA A 793 13.34 -4.81 38.37
N ILE A 794 14.50 -4.57 37.75
CA ILE A 794 15.80 -4.51 38.43
C ILE A 794 15.90 -3.25 39.31
N GLU A 795 15.40 -2.09 38.86
CA GLU A 795 15.35 -0.88 39.70
C GLU A 795 14.36 -1.01 40.85
N MET A 796 13.16 -1.55 40.63
CA MET A 796 12.21 -1.89 41.70
C MET A 796 12.84 -2.82 42.75
N LYS A 797 13.62 -3.83 42.33
CA LYS A 797 14.38 -4.69 43.26
C LYS A 797 15.51 -3.95 44.01
N LYS A 798 16.09 -2.88 43.47
CA LYS A 798 17.04 -2.04 44.21
C LYS A 798 16.32 -1.17 45.23
N ILE A 799 15.19 -0.57 44.86
CA ILE A 799 14.38 0.29 45.75
C ILE A 799 13.83 -0.52 46.93
N ASN A 800 13.27 -1.71 46.69
CA ASN A 800 12.80 -2.61 47.76
C ASN A 800 13.92 -3.27 48.60
N ASN A 801 15.19 -3.06 48.25
CA ASN A 801 16.35 -3.44 49.07
C ASN A 801 16.95 -2.23 49.83
N PHE A 802 16.33 -1.05 49.73
CA PHE A 802 16.71 0.20 50.40
C PHE A 802 15.66 0.67 51.42
N ALA A 803 14.59 -0.11 51.62
CA ALA A 803 13.54 0.05 52.62
C ALA A 803 13.52 -1.18 53.55
#